data_AF-A0A6B2DDQ1-F1
#
_entry.id   AF-A0A6B2DDQ1-F1
#
_cell.length_a   1.000
_cell.length_b   1.000
_cell.length_c   1.000
_cell.angle_alpha   90.00
_cell.angle_beta   90.00
_cell.angle_gamma   90.00
#
_symmetry.space_group_name_H-M   'P 1'
#
loop_
_entity.id
_entity.type
_entity.pdbx_description
1 polymer ?
#
loop_
_entity_poly.entity_id
_entity_poly.type
_entity_poly.pdbx_seq_one_letter_code
_entity_poly.pdbx_strand_id
1 'polypeptide(L)'
;MKSAIESGDWASVAMGAVGTALDALSMAMDPFGAILAAGVGWLMEHVGPLKEALNGLTGNADEIAAQAETWKNVATELGSIGEDLTGMVKADTASWTGAAADTYRQRAQDTVTLLETAQKGCEGASSGVKTAGEVVAAVRALVRDIIAELIGHLISWALQVVFTLGIGLTWVVPQVIGAVAKTASKIADLVKRLVTALKALVPLLKRAGDLFADAAKALKNIKPGKAGPPPKHADINGNPKGIDGPGGKGGDGTHTSGAKDGPDTPPKTDPPPTSKGPDDTPKGGPDAPPPGTRGGPDGNSTTPSGAPKGKPKDGQDPAKTKEPDEKVCEFDPIDVATGDVLFTEVDLVVPGALGELVTRNHVSSYRDGRWFGPSWTALPDERLTLDAGLVRYHSADAMVLTFPLPGPGAATASQHGPLRLLHADGDDYVVTDPGRGQARRFSPSGDNELLLREVRTEDGEFLELDRDPAGAPLLLTHSAGARIAFETDGGRIRAVRALSPGGDVPVARYDYDAHGHLAQRTNSTPRPARYDHDAEGRLTGWTDHNGAWYRYVYDDAGRCVRTVGDQGYLDGSLAYAEGRTTTTDSLGHRKVFEFDAAGNVVAETDKLGGVTRSEWGPHNRLLARTDPLGRRTEFEHDDAGILRAVRRPDGTRVLLTERTETSLEIEVAAAGGVFRRRYPATALPDPYTDPLGVAEDQDAERAPATEQPGAPGDPDLFGRPRTVRDGGGR
;
A
#
# COMPACT_ATOMS: atom_id res chain seq x y z
N MET A 1 35.15 9.29 30.39
CA MET A 1 34.93 9.98 29.10
C MET A 1 34.91 11.50 29.27
N LYS A 2 34.04 12.09 30.09
CA LYS A 2 34.03 13.55 30.34
C LYS A 2 35.33 14.13 30.92
N SER A 3 35.98 13.46 31.88
CA SER A 3 37.26 13.93 32.45
C SER A 3 38.47 13.73 31.54
N ALA A 4 38.38 12.86 30.52
CA ALA A 4 39.46 12.60 29.56
C ALA A 4 39.46 13.61 28.41
N ILE A 5 38.31 14.24 28.15
CA ILE A 5 38.16 15.32 27.16
C ILE A 5 38.71 16.65 27.73
N GLU A 6 38.67 16.83 29.05
CA GLU A 6 39.13 18.06 29.71
C GLU A 6 40.65 18.12 29.93
N SER A 7 41.36 16.98 29.91
CA SER A 7 42.81 16.93 30.21
C SER A 7 43.74 16.91 28.99
N GLY A 8 43.20 16.75 27.77
CA GLY A 8 44.00 16.80 26.53
C GLY A 8 45.01 15.66 26.33
N ASP A 9 45.08 14.66 27.20
CA ASP A 9 45.94 13.48 27.05
C ASP A 9 45.12 12.23 26.71
N TRP A 10 44.67 12.17 25.46
CA TRP A 10 43.93 11.02 24.92
C TRP A 10 44.87 9.93 24.35
N ALA A 11 46.16 10.26 24.16
CA ALA A 11 47.16 9.37 23.57
C ALA A 11 47.58 8.25 24.53
N SER A 12 47.59 8.51 25.85
CA SER A 12 47.97 7.51 26.86
C SER A 12 46.90 6.43 27.09
N VAL A 13 45.62 6.75 26.88
CA VAL A 13 44.52 5.78 26.98
C VAL A 13 44.43 4.88 25.74
N ALA A 14 44.78 5.39 24.57
CA ALA A 14 44.79 4.60 23.33
C ALA A 14 45.87 3.50 23.31
N MET A 15 46.95 3.65 24.08
CA MET A 15 48.05 2.68 24.13
C MET A 15 47.86 1.58 25.21
N GLY A 16 46.86 1.69 26.08
CA GLY A 16 46.63 0.74 27.18
C GLY A 16 45.73 -0.46 26.86
N ALA A 17 45.11 -0.52 25.68
CA ALA A 17 44.11 -1.54 25.32
C ALA A 17 44.56 -2.48 24.18
N VAL A 18 45.87 -2.59 23.92
CA VAL A 18 46.42 -3.58 22.97
C VAL A 18 46.97 -4.76 23.77
N GLY A 19 46.08 -5.67 24.12
CA GLY A 19 46.40 -6.75 25.05
C GLY A 19 45.53 -7.99 24.91
N THR A 20 45.24 -8.46 23.71
CA THR A 20 44.98 -9.89 23.43
C THR A 20 45.27 -10.20 21.96
N ALA A 21 46.34 -10.96 21.73
CA ALA A 21 46.81 -11.36 20.42
C ALA A 21 45.99 -12.56 19.90
N LEU A 22 45.03 -12.31 19.01
CA LEU A 22 44.51 -13.27 18.03
C LEU A 22 43.78 -12.61 16.84
N ASP A 23 43.31 -11.36 16.98
CA ASP A 23 42.69 -10.60 15.85
C ASP A 23 43.69 -9.85 14.95
N ALA A 24 44.98 -9.83 15.31
CA ALA A 24 46.00 -9.13 14.52
C ALA A 24 46.31 -9.81 13.17
N LEU A 25 45.85 -11.05 12.95
CA LEU A 25 46.13 -11.81 11.73
C LEU A 25 45.05 -11.65 10.64
N SER A 26 43.78 -11.39 10.98
CA SER A 26 42.74 -11.06 9.99
C SER A 26 42.74 -9.58 9.61
N MET A 27 43.07 -8.70 10.57
CA MET A 27 43.22 -7.27 10.33
C MET A 27 44.50 -6.94 9.53
N ALA A 28 45.47 -7.86 9.46
CA ALA A 28 46.63 -7.75 8.58
C ALA A 28 46.34 -8.16 7.13
N MET A 29 45.24 -8.89 6.87
CA MET A 29 44.90 -9.39 5.54
C MET A 29 43.98 -8.46 4.76
N ASP A 30 43.06 -7.74 5.42
CA ASP A 30 42.30 -6.67 4.79
C ASP A 30 41.86 -5.59 5.81
N PRO A 31 42.80 -4.77 6.31
CA PRO A 31 42.47 -3.64 7.18
C PRO A 31 41.61 -2.58 6.46
N PHE A 32 41.56 -2.64 5.12
CA PHE A 32 40.91 -1.65 4.28
C PHE A 32 39.44 -1.97 4.03
N GLY A 33 39.08 -3.26 3.87
CA GLY A 33 37.69 -3.72 3.77
C GLY A 33 36.88 -3.42 5.03
N ALA A 34 37.47 -3.57 6.22
CA ALA A 34 36.80 -3.26 7.49
C ALA A 34 36.55 -1.75 7.69
N ILE A 35 37.49 -0.90 7.27
CA ILE A 35 37.35 0.57 7.36
C ILE A 35 36.41 1.10 6.27
N LEU A 36 36.45 0.53 5.06
CA LEU A 36 35.49 0.83 3.99
C LEU A 36 34.07 0.42 4.37
N ALA A 37 33.88 -0.75 4.97
CA ALA A 37 32.58 -1.21 5.47
C ALA A 37 32.05 -0.33 6.61
N ALA A 38 32.92 0.11 7.54
CA ALA A 38 32.54 1.04 8.60
C ALA A 38 32.21 2.45 8.08
N GLY A 39 32.97 2.95 7.08
CA GLY A 39 32.73 4.25 6.46
C GLY A 39 31.46 4.29 5.59
N VAL A 40 31.21 3.22 4.83
CA VAL A 40 29.97 3.04 4.07
C VAL A 40 28.78 2.81 5.00
N GLY A 41 28.96 2.04 6.07
CA GLY A 41 27.98 1.84 7.13
C GLY A 41 27.58 3.15 7.82
N TRP A 42 28.54 3.98 8.21
CA TRP A 42 28.26 5.29 8.81
C TRP A 42 27.52 6.23 7.85
N LEU A 43 27.89 6.24 6.56
CA LEU A 43 27.21 7.05 5.55
C LEU A 43 25.77 6.56 5.30
N MET A 44 25.55 5.25 5.23
CA MET A 44 24.22 4.66 5.09
C MET A 44 23.35 4.94 6.32
N GLU A 45 23.93 4.82 7.51
CA GLU A 45 23.24 4.96 8.80
C GLU A 45 22.96 6.42 9.20
N HIS A 46 23.79 7.38 8.78
CA HIS A 46 23.65 8.79 9.19
C HIS A 46 23.21 9.73 8.06
N VAL A 47 23.48 9.40 6.79
CA VAL A 47 23.09 10.24 5.63
C VAL A 47 21.80 9.72 4.97
N GLY A 48 21.57 8.40 4.98
CA GLY A 48 20.33 7.78 4.49
C GLY A 48 19.08 8.31 5.21
N PRO A 49 19.01 8.25 6.54
CA PRO A 49 17.89 8.80 7.31
C PRO A 49 17.76 10.32 7.18
N LEU A 50 18.86 11.03 6.92
CA LEU A 50 18.83 12.48 6.69
C LEU A 50 18.18 12.81 5.34
N LYS A 51 18.46 12.01 4.29
CA LYS A 51 17.87 12.12 2.94
C LYS A 51 16.38 11.77 2.96
N GLU A 52 16.00 10.72 3.69
CA GLU A 52 14.60 10.30 3.85
C GLU A 52 13.80 11.28 4.72
N ALA A 53 14.37 11.74 5.83
CA ALA A 53 13.77 12.80 6.65
C ALA A 53 13.62 14.11 5.86
N LEU A 54 14.55 14.44 4.95
CA LEU A 54 14.44 15.58 4.05
C LEU A 54 13.39 15.40 2.95
N ASN A 55 13.27 14.20 2.37
CA ASN A 55 12.20 13.87 1.43
C ASN A 55 10.82 14.00 2.11
N GLY A 56 10.71 13.53 3.35
CA GLY A 56 9.52 13.71 4.19
C GLY A 56 9.26 15.17 4.58
N LEU A 57 10.31 15.98 4.77
CA LEU A 57 10.17 17.40 5.14
C LEU A 57 9.88 18.35 3.96
N THR A 58 10.18 17.96 2.72
CA THR A 58 10.12 18.88 1.57
C THR A 58 8.98 18.60 0.59
N GLY A 59 8.37 17.40 0.58
CA GLY A 59 7.28 17.11 -0.36
C GLY A 59 7.73 17.04 -1.83
N ASN A 60 6.85 16.61 -2.73
CA ASN A 60 7.19 16.43 -4.14
C ASN A 60 6.78 17.66 -4.98
N ALA A 61 7.77 18.43 -5.46
CA ALA A 61 7.54 19.62 -6.27
C ALA A 61 6.79 19.32 -7.58
N ASP A 62 7.00 18.14 -8.17
CA ASP A 62 6.39 17.75 -9.45
C ASP A 62 4.91 17.39 -9.24
N GLU A 63 4.58 16.74 -8.12
CA GLU A 63 3.19 16.53 -7.70
C GLU A 63 2.49 17.86 -7.41
N ILE A 64 3.15 18.80 -6.74
CA ILE A 64 2.61 20.13 -6.47
C ILE A 64 2.36 20.88 -7.79
N ALA A 65 3.27 20.78 -8.76
CA ALA A 65 3.09 21.36 -10.09
C ALA A 65 1.90 20.72 -10.85
N ALA A 66 1.74 19.40 -10.78
CA ALA A 66 0.61 18.69 -11.37
C ALA A 66 -0.74 19.09 -10.75
N GLN A 67 -0.77 19.31 -9.43
CA GLN A 67 -1.96 19.84 -8.75
C GLN A 67 -2.28 21.27 -9.19
N ALA A 68 -1.28 22.12 -9.35
CA ALA A 68 -1.47 23.47 -9.89
C ALA A 68 -2.04 23.46 -11.31
N GLU A 69 -1.58 22.53 -12.16
CA GLU A 69 -2.10 22.34 -13.52
C GLU A 69 -3.54 21.83 -13.52
N THR A 70 -3.91 20.96 -12.57
CA THR A 70 -5.29 20.50 -12.39
C THR A 70 -6.23 21.67 -12.11
N TRP A 71 -5.86 22.58 -11.20
CA TRP A 71 -6.65 23.80 -10.92
C TRP A 71 -6.78 24.72 -12.13
N LYS A 72 -5.74 24.81 -12.97
CA LYS A 72 -5.77 25.59 -14.21
C LYS A 72 -6.73 24.98 -15.24
N ASN A 73 -6.75 23.66 -15.35
CA ASN A 73 -7.66 22.95 -16.26
C ASN A 73 -9.11 23.13 -15.83
N VAL A 74 -9.40 23.05 -14.53
CA VAL A 74 -10.74 23.33 -13.98
C VAL A 74 -11.17 24.77 -14.25
N ALA A 75 -10.27 25.75 -14.07
CA ALA A 75 -10.56 27.15 -14.41
C ALA A 75 -10.93 27.32 -15.89
N THR A 76 -10.17 26.67 -16.78
CA THR A 76 -10.39 26.73 -18.23
C THR A 76 -11.76 26.18 -18.60
N GLU A 77 -12.17 25.05 -18.02
CA GLU A 77 -13.48 24.47 -18.32
C GLU A 77 -14.64 25.27 -17.73
N LEU A 78 -14.47 25.87 -16.55
CA LEU A 78 -15.50 26.76 -16.00
C LEU A 78 -15.77 27.97 -16.91
N GLY A 79 -14.73 28.51 -17.53
CA GLY A 79 -14.85 29.56 -18.54
C GLY A 79 -15.60 29.09 -19.79
N SER A 80 -15.20 27.94 -20.33
CA SER A 80 -15.84 27.29 -21.49
C SER A 80 -17.35 27.08 -21.27
N ILE A 81 -17.73 26.53 -20.12
CA ILE A 81 -19.14 26.29 -19.74
C ILE A 81 -19.92 27.62 -19.65
N GLY A 82 -19.30 28.68 -19.14
CA GLY A 82 -19.93 30.01 -19.05
C GLY A 82 -20.19 30.64 -20.42
N GLU A 83 -19.24 30.50 -21.36
CA GLU A 83 -19.39 30.95 -22.75
C GLU A 83 -20.48 30.17 -23.48
N ASP A 84 -20.50 28.85 -23.34
CA ASP A 84 -21.51 27.96 -23.92
C ASP A 84 -22.91 28.29 -23.39
N LEU A 85 -23.06 28.45 -22.07
CA LEU A 85 -24.34 28.81 -21.45
C LEU A 85 -24.85 30.16 -21.97
N THR A 86 -23.96 31.14 -22.13
CA THR A 86 -24.30 32.45 -22.70
C THR A 86 -24.78 32.33 -24.14
N GLY A 87 -24.07 31.52 -24.96
CA GLY A 87 -24.42 31.23 -26.34
C GLY A 87 -25.79 30.56 -26.48
N MET A 88 -26.02 29.48 -25.72
CA MET A 88 -27.27 28.73 -25.71
C MET A 88 -28.46 29.61 -25.30
N VAL A 89 -28.35 30.34 -24.18
CA VAL A 89 -29.45 31.18 -23.69
C VAL A 89 -29.78 32.29 -24.67
N LYS A 90 -28.77 32.89 -25.30
CA LYS A 90 -28.98 33.91 -26.34
C LYS A 90 -29.69 33.35 -27.57
N ALA A 91 -29.34 32.14 -28.00
CA ALA A 91 -29.97 31.48 -29.15
C ALA A 91 -31.42 31.07 -28.85
N ASP A 92 -31.64 30.40 -27.72
CA ASP A 92 -32.93 29.77 -27.37
C ASP A 92 -34.00 30.80 -26.99
N THR A 93 -33.58 31.94 -26.42
CA THR A 93 -34.51 32.99 -25.96
C THR A 93 -34.66 34.14 -26.94
N ALA A 94 -34.07 34.07 -28.14
CA ALA A 94 -34.04 35.16 -29.11
C ALA A 94 -35.44 35.68 -29.52
N SER A 95 -36.44 34.80 -29.55
CA SER A 95 -37.83 35.14 -29.89
C SER A 95 -38.73 35.37 -28.67
N TRP A 96 -38.21 35.17 -27.45
CA TRP A 96 -39.00 35.25 -26.24
C TRP A 96 -39.17 36.72 -25.82
N THR A 97 -40.39 37.09 -25.43
CA THR A 97 -40.72 38.46 -24.98
C THR A 97 -41.49 38.42 -23.67
N GLY A 98 -41.40 39.50 -22.87
CA GLY A 98 -42.11 39.66 -21.61
C GLY A 98 -41.28 39.31 -20.36
N ALA A 99 -41.82 39.67 -19.19
CA ALA A 99 -41.09 39.68 -17.92
C ALA A 99 -40.50 38.32 -17.49
N ALA A 100 -41.13 37.21 -17.88
CA ALA A 100 -40.62 35.87 -17.59
C ALA A 100 -39.34 35.55 -18.39
N ALA A 101 -39.29 35.96 -19.66
CA ALA A 101 -38.11 35.81 -20.51
C ALA A 101 -36.94 36.67 -20.01
N ASP A 102 -37.23 37.89 -19.55
CA ASP A 102 -36.24 38.78 -18.95
C ASP A 102 -35.67 38.19 -17.66
N THR A 103 -36.53 37.61 -16.81
CA THR A 103 -36.13 36.96 -15.56
C THR A 103 -35.27 35.72 -15.81
N TYR A 104 -35.59 34.93 -16.84
CA TYR A 104 -34.79 33.76 -17.23
C TYR A 104 -33.39 34.17 -17.72
N ARG A 105 -33.30 35.18 -18.60
CA ARG A 105 -32.02 35.72 -19.09
C ARG A 105 -31.17 36.29 -17.96
N GLN A 106 -31.80 36.99 -17.01
CA GLN A 106 -31.11 37.49 -15.82
C GLN A 106 -30.54 36.35 -14.97
N ARG A 107 -31.33 35.30 -14.71
CA ARG A 107 -30.86 34.14 -13.93
C ARG A 107 -29.73 33.38 -14.63
N ALA A 108 -29.76 33.29 -15.95
CA ALA A 108 -28.65 32.73 -16.72
C ALA A 108 -27.38 33.58 -16.58
N GLN A 109 -27.47 34.91 -16.68
CA GLN A 109 -26.34 35.81 -16.42
C GLN A 109 -25.79 35.70 -15.00
N ASP A 110 -26.66 35.55 -14.00
CA ASP A 110 -26.25 35.34 -12.60
C ASP A 110 -25.47 34.01 -12.47
N THR A 111 -25.87 32.98 -13.23
CA THR A 111 -25.19 31.68 -13.28
C THR A 111 -23.82 31.77 -13.98
N VAL A 112 -23.73 32.51 -15.08
CA VAL A 112 -22.44 32.78 -15.76
C VAL A 112 -21.50 33.55 -14.85
N THR A 113 -22.00 34.56 -14.13
CA THR A 113 -21.21 35.34 -13.16
C THR A 113 -20.65 34.45 -12.04
N LEU A 114 -21.41 33.43 -11.62
CA LEU A 114 -20.93 32.44 -10.66
C LEU A 114 -19.78 31.59 -11.22
N LEU A 115 -19.93 31.10 -12.46
CA LEU A 115 -18.91 30.31 -13.15
C LEU A 115 -17.61 31.11 -13.33
N GLU A 116 -17.69 32.38 -13.73
CA GLU A 116 -16.52 33.28 -13.83
C GLU A 116 -15.84 33.52 -12.47
N THR A 117 -16.62 33.56 -11.39
CA THR A 117 -16.08 33.73 -10.04
C THR A 117 -15.38 32.46 -9.56
N ALA A 118 -15.94 31.28 -9.86
CA ALA A 118 -15.31 29.99 -9.59
C ALA A 118 -14.04 29.79 -10.42
N GLN A 119 -14.05 30.19 -11.69
CA GLN A 119 -12.87 30.21 -12.56
C GLN A 119 -11.74 31.02 -11.93
N LYS A 120 -11.99 32.28 -11.52
CA LYS A 120 -10.98 33.14 -10.86
C LYS A 120 -10.45 32.53 -9.56
N GLY A 121 -11.29 31.81 -8.80
CA GLY A 121 -10.87 31.06 -7.63
C GLY A 121 -9.90 29.93 -7.96
N CYS A 122 -10.18 29.17 -9.02
CA CYS A 122 -9.32 28.09 -9.50
C CYS A 122 -8.00 28.62 -10.07
N GLU A 123 -8.00 29.74 -10.80
CA GLU A 123 -6.78 30.43 -11.25
C GLU A 123 -5.91 30.88 -10.06
N GLY A 124 -6.53 31.42 -9.01
CA GLY A 124 -5.84 31.79 -7.76
C GLY A 124 -5.23 30.59 -7.04
N ALA A 125 -5.95 29.46 -6.96
CA ALA A 125 -5.46 28.22 -6.37
C ALA A 125 -4.28 27.65 -7.17
N SER A 126 -4.41 27.59 -8.50
CA SER A 126 -3.33 27.18 -9.41
C SER A 126 -2.06 28.00 -9.20
N SER A 127 -2.18 29.33 -9.17
CA SER A 127 -1.04 30.22 -8.95
C SER A 127 -0.41 30.01 -7.57
N GLY A 128 -1.22 29.83 -6.52
CA GLY A 128 -0.73 29.65 -5.15
C GLY A 128 0.01 28.32 -4.97
N VAL A 129 -0.54 27.24 -5.50
CA VAL A 129 0.07 25.90 -5.47
C VAL A 129 1.35 25.87 -6.30
N LYS A 130 1.37 26.51 -7.47
CA LYS A 130 2.57 26.63 -8.31
C LYS A 130 3.72 27.33 -7.55
N THR A 131 3.45 28.47 -6.91
CA THR A 131 4.46 29.19 -6.14
C THR A 131 4.98 28.36 -4.95
N ALA A 132 4.12 27.58 -4.29
CA ALA A 132 4.56 26.65 -3.24
C ALA A 132 5.48 25.56 -3.81
N GLY A 133 5.17 25.02 -4.98
CA GLY A 133 6.00 24.02 -5.69
C GLY A 133 7.36 24.57 -6.10
N GLU A 134 7.42 25.81 -6.57
CA GLU A 134 8.68 26.50 -6.90
C GLU A 134 9.60 26.67 -5.67
N VAL A 135 9.02 26.96 -4.50
CA VAL A 135 9.77 27.05 -3.23
C VAL A 135 10.32 25.67 -2.83
N VAL A 136 9.51 24.62 -2.94
CA VAL A 136 9.93 23.24 -2.64
C VAL A 136 11.04 22.79 -3.58
N ALA A 137 10.91 23.03 -4.88
CA ALA A 137 11.92 22.70 -5.88
C ALA A 137 13.25 23.39 -5.59
N ALA A 138 13.23 24.68 -5.22
CA ALA A 138 14.43 25.44 -4.87
C ALA A 138 15.13 24.90 -3.60
N VAL A 139 14.36 24.49 -2.59
CA VAL A 139 14.90 23.85 -1.38
C VAL A 139 15.52 22.50 -1.72
N ARG A 140 14.83 21.68 -2.52
CA ARG A 140 15.30 20.35 -2.94
C ARG A 140 16.61 20.43 -3.73
N ALA A 141 16.71 21.34 -4.70
CA ALA A 141 17.93 21.54 -5.48
C ALA A 141 19.11 21.93 -4.58
N LEU A 142 18.91 22.84 -3.63
CA LEU A 142 19.98 23.32 -2.77
C LEU A 142 20.45 22.27 -1.74
N VAL A 143 19.53 21.46 -1.21
CA VAL A 143 19.86 20.32 -0.35
C VAL A 143 20.66 19.27 -1.12
N ARG A 144 20.23 18.95 -2.35
CA ARG A 144 20.93 18.03 -3.25
C ARG A 144 22.37 18.49 -3.50
N ASP A 145 22.58 19.78 -3.76
CA ASP A 145 23.91 20.36 -3.98
C ASP A 145 24.81 20.25 -2.73
N ILE A 146 24.26 20.51 -1.53
CA ILE A 146 25.00 20.38 -0.26
C ILE A 146 25.42 18.92 -0.04
N ILE A 147 24.49 17.97 -0.25
CA ILE A 147 24.74 16.54 -0.06
C ILE A 147 25.76 16.03 -1.10
N ALA A 148 25.62 16.41 -2.37
CA ALA A 148 26.53 16.01 -3.44
C ALA A 148 27.96 16.53 -3.19
N GLU A 149 28.10 17.78 -2.74
CA GLU A 149 29.40 18.34 -2.36
C GLU A 149 30.01 17.59 -1.16
N LEU A 150 29.22 17.29 -0.11
CA LEU A 150 29.69 16.53 1.05
C LEU A 150 30.15 15.12 0.68
N ILE A 151 29.36 14.39 -0.11
CA ILE A 151 29.70 13.05 -0.58
C ILE A 151 30.97 13.09 -1.44
N GLY A 152 31.10 14.08 -2.33
CA GLY A 152 32.30 14.27 -3.15
C GLY A 152 33.56 14.48 -2.32
N HIS A 153 33.50 15.30 -1.26
CA HIS A 153 34.62 15.51 -0.35
C HIS A 153 34.93 14.25 0.46
N LEU A 154 33.91 13.54 0.96
CA LEU A 154 34.07 12.30 1.72
C LEU A 154 34.74 11.19 0.90
N ILE A 155 34.34 11.02 -0.35
CA ILE A 155 34.97 10.07 -1.29
C ILE A 155 36.42 10.48 -1.57
N SER A 156 36.68 11.78 -1.81
CA SER A 156 38.03 12.29 -2.06
C SER A 156 38.97 12.07 -0.87
N TRP A 157 38.49 12.31 0.35
CA TRP A 157 39.27 12.08 1.57
C TRP A 157 39.48 10.59 1.84
N ALA A 158 38.47 9.76 1.62
CA ALA A 158 38.60 8.31 1.72
C ALA A 158 39.70 7.80 0.76
N LEU A 159 39.70 8.28 -0.49
CA LEU A 159 40.74 7.96 -1.47
C LEU A 159 42.12 8.47 -1.04
N GLN A 160 42.24 9.69 -0.51
CA GLN A 160 43.52 10.22 -0.04
C GLN A 160 44.11 9.42 1.14
N VAL A 161 43.26 8.98 2.08
CA VAL A 161 43.71 8.12 3.20
C VAL A 161 44.12 6.74 2.70
N VAL A 162 43.43 6.18 1.71
CA VAL A 162 43.76 4.89 1.08
C VAL A 162 45.10 4.96 0.33
N PHE A 163 45.31 5.97 -0.52
CA PHE A 163 46.54 6.11 -1.31
C PHE A 163 47.77 6.47 -0.47
N THR A 164 47.58 7.04 0.72
CA THR A 164 48.67 7.37 1.65
C THR A 164 48.95 6.28 2.69
N LEU A 165 48.28 5.11 2.57
CA LEU A 165 48.42 3.98 3.50
C LEU A 165 48.25 4.40 4.97
N GLY A 166 47.27 5.28 5.24
CA GLY A 166 46.94 5.74 6.59
C GLY A 166 47.80 6.90 7.13
N ILE A 167 48.86 7.32 6.45
CA ILE A 167 49.71 8.46 6.87
C ILE A 167 48.97 9.80 6.67
N GLY A 168 48.07 9.88 5.68
CA GLY A 168 47.31 11.09 5.34
C GLY A 168 46.19 11.48 6.33
N LEU A 169 45.91 10.67 7.36
CA LEU A 169 44.84 10.93 8.33
C LEU A 169 45.05 12.28 9.06
N THR A 170 46.30 12.60 9.38
CA THR A 170 46.68 13.88 10.01
C THR A 170 46.47 15.09 9.11
N TRP A 171 46.43 14.88 7.79
CA TRP A 171 46.23 15.93 6.78
C TRP A 171 44.76 16.13 6.41
N VAL A 172 43.94 15.08 6.55
CA VAL A 172 42.51 15.07 6.21
C VAL A 172 41.64 15.68 7.32
N VAL A 173 41.99 15.47 8.61
CA VAL A 173 41.19 15.96 9.75
C VAL A 173 40.94 17.48 9.72
N PRO A 174 41.93 18.35 9.45
CA PRO A 174 41.68 19.80 9.31
C PRO A 174 40.76 20.16 8.14
N GLN A 175 40.78 19.39 7.05
CA GLN A 175 39.93 19.62 5.88
C GLN A 175 38.46 19.26 6.15
N VAL A 176 38.23 18.15 6.87
CA VAL A 176 36.91 17.73 7.34
C VAL A 176 36.28 18.83 8.19
N ILE A 177 37.03 19.38 9.15
CA ILE A 177 36.58 20.47 10.02
C ILE A 177 36.19 21.70 9.18
N GLY A 178 36.99 22.06 8.18
CA GLY A 178 36.69 23.18 7.28
C GLY A 178 35.42 22.97 6.45
N ALA A 179 35.18 21.76 5.96
CA ALA A 179 33.99 21.43 5.19
C ALA A 179 32.71 21.41 6.04
N VAL A 180 32.79 20.90 7.28
CA VAL A 180 31.66 20.94 8.23
C VAL A 180 31.29 22.39 8.56
N ALA A 181 32.29 23.26 8.79
CA ALA A 181 32.05 24.68 9.03
C ALA A 181 31.41 25.38 7.82
N LYS A 182 31.86 25.07 6.60
CA LYS A 182 31.28 25.58 5.34
C LYS A 182 29.85 25.07 5.10
N THR A 183 29.56 23.84 5.53
CA THR A 183 28.22 23.26 5.43
C THR A 183 27.26 23.94 6.42
N ALA A 184 27.70 24.16 7.66
CA ALA A 184 26.91 24.85 8.67
C ALA A 184 26.54 26.28 8.25
N SER A 185 27.45 27.02 7.60
CA SER A 185 27.15 28.37 7.10
C SER A 185 26.14 28.36 5.94
N LYS A 186 26.21 27.38 5.03
CA LYS A 186 25.22 27.19 3.96
C LYS A 186 23.83 26.86 4.50
N ILE A 187 23.74 26.02 5.54
CA ILE A 187 22.47 25.71 6.21
C ILE A 187 21.88 26.97 6.85
N ALA A 188 22.71 27.80 7.51
CA ALA A 188 22.25 29.05 8.10
C ALA A 188 21.69 30.04 7.06
N ASP A 189 22.30 30.10 5.86
CA ASP A 189 21.80 30.92 4.75
C ASP A 189 20.53 30.33 4.12
N LEU A 190 20.39 29.00 4.07
CA LEU A 190 19.16 28.31 3.63
C LEU A 190 17.98 28.67 4.54
N VAL A 191 18.16 28.63 5.86
CA VAL A 191 17.09 28.99 6.81
C VAL A 191 16.63 30.42 6.60
N LYS A 192 17.55 31.37 6.35
CA LYS A 192 17.20 32.78 6.05
C LYS A 192 16.41 32.93 4.75
N ARG A 193 16.80 32.21 3.69
CA ARG A 193 16.09 32.25 2.40
C ARG A 193 14.70 31.65 2.51
N LEU A 194 14.56 30.52 3.22
CA LEU A 194 13.29 29.84 3.44
C LEU A 194 12.31 30.72 4.24
N VAL A 195 12.79 31.38 5.30
CA VAL A 195 12.00 32.37 6.05
C VAL A 195 11.55 33.54 5.15
N THR A 196 12.38 33.96 4.20
CA THR A 196 12.04 35.04 3.26
C THR A 196 10.99 34.59 2.24
N ALA A 197 11.10 33.38 1.71
CA ALA A 197 10.13 32.79 0.79
C ALA A 197 8.76 32.57 1.46
N LEU A 198 8.75 32.04 2.70
CA LEU A 198 7.52 31.89 3.49
C LEU A 198 6.83 33.25 3.73
N LYS A 199 7.60 34.30 4.05
CA LYS A 199 7.05 35.66 4.20
C LYS A 199 6.43 36.20 2.90
N ALA A 200 6.96 35.81 1.73
CA ALA A 200 6.41 36.19 0.43
C ALA A 200 5.14 35.39 0.05
N LEU A 201 4.96 34.18 0.59
CA LEU A 201 3.79 33.33 0.35
C LEU A 201 2.53 33.80 1.13
N VAL A 202 2.72 34.32 2.35
CA VAL A 202 1.64 34.82 3.21
C VAL A 202 0.66 35.78 2.52
N PRO A 203 1.08 36.84 1.80
CA PRO A 203 0.15 37.74 1.11
C PRO A 203 -0.60 37.07 -0.06
N LEU A 204 -0.02 36.07 -0.72
CA LEU A 204 -0.67 35.33 -1.81
C LEU A 204 -1.80 34.44 -1.28
N LEU A 205 -1.54 33.72 -0.18
CA LEU A 205 -2.54 32.89 0.49
C LEU A 205 -3.72 33.73 1.01
N LYS A 206 -3.44 34.91 1.55
CA LYS A 206 -4.48 35.85 1.98
C LYS A 206 -5.36 36.28 0.79
N ARG A 207 -4.74 36.63 -0.34
CA ARG A 207 -5.46 37.04 -1.56
C ARG A 207 -6.33 35.93 -2.15
N ALA A 208 -5.85 34.69 -2.11
CA ALA A 208 -6.65 33.52 -2.50
C ALA A 208 -7.85 33.32 -1.56
N GLY A 209 -7.66 33.44 -0.24
CA GLY A 209 -8.74 33.38 0.75
C GLY A 209 -9.82 34.44 0.53
N ASP A 210 -9.42 35.67 0.20
CA ASP A 210 -10.35 36.77 -0.11
C ASP A 210 -11.22 36.44 -1.35
N LEU A 211 -10.62 35.86 -2.41
CA LEU A 211 -11.34 35.44 -3.62
C LEU A 211 -12.37 34.34 -3.34
N PHE A 212 -12.02 33.33 -2.52
CA PHE A 212 -12.98 32.29 -2.10
C PHE A 212 -14.12 32.85 -1.25
N ALA A 213 -13.82 33.82 -0.37
CA ALA A 213 -14.85 34.48 0.43
C ALA A 213 -15.84 35.28 -0.43
N ASP A 214 -15.37 35.93 -1.50
CA ASP A 214 -16.23 36.65 -2.43
C ASP A 214 -17.06 35.71 -3.31
N ALA A 215 -16.49 34.57 -3.74
CA ALA A 215 -17.24 33.50 -4.40
C ALA A 215 -18.37 32.94 -3.52
N ALA A 216 -18.09 32.68 -2.24
CA ALA A 216 -19.08 32.21 -1.28
C ALA A 216 -20.21 33.23 -1.04
N LYS A 217 -19.91 34.54 -1.08
CA LYS A 217 -20.93 35.60 -1.01
C LYS A 217 -21.79 35.63 -2.27
N ALA A 218 -21.19 35.53 -3.46
CA ALA A 218 -21.92 35.47 -4.72
C ALA A 218 -22.89 34.27 -4.76
N LEU A 219 -22.42 33.10 -4.32
CA LEU A 219 -23.24 31.88 -4.22
C LEU A 219 -24.45 32.06 -3.28
N LYS A 220 -24.28 32.76 -2.15
CA LYS A 220 -25.37 33.05 -1.20
C LYS A 220 -26.43 34.01 -1.75
N ASN A 221 -26.07 34.85 -2.72
CA ASN A 221 -26.98 35.79 -3.36
C ASN A 221 -27.82 35.14 -4.46
N ILE A 222 -27.41 33.99 -4.98
CA ILE A 222 -28.18 33.15 -5.90
C ILE A 222 -29.16 32.29 -5.08
N LYS A 223 -30.13 32.93 -4.43
CA LYS A 223 -31.27 32.19 -3.84
C LYS A 223 -32.24 31.78 -4.94
N PRO A 224 -32.87 30.60 -4.85
CA PRO A 224 -33.95 30.22 -5.77
C PRO A 224 -35.06 31.27 -5.67
N GLY A 225 -35.39 31.90 -6.80
CA GLY A 225 -36.50 32.84 -6.88
C GLY A 225 -37.75 32.21 -6.29
N LYS A 226 -38.38 32.86 -5.30
CA LYS A 226 -39.73 32.51 -4.84
C LYS A 226 -40.69 32.69 -6.02
N ALA A 227 -41.02 31.61 -6.71
CA ALA A 227 -42.20 31.59 -7.56
C ALA A 227 -43.43 31.68 -6.65
N GLY A 228 -44.25 32.72 -6.81
CA GLY A 228 -45.58 32.75 -6.19
C GLY A 228 -46.42 31.58 -6.71
N PRO A 229 -47.38 31.06 -5.92
CA PRO A 229 -48.18 29.92 -6.34
C PRO A 229 -48.99 30.26 -7.60
N PRO A 230 -49.22 29.31 -8.53
CA PRO A 230 -50.09 29.56 -9.67
C PRO A 230 -51.53 29.81 -9.18
N PRO A 231 -52.35 30.58 -9.93
CA PRO A 231 -53.72 30.86 -9.53
C PRO A 231 -54.52 29.54 -9.46
N LYS A 232 -55.30 29.37 -8.37
CA LYS A 232 -56.16 28.19 -8.18
C LYS A 232 -57.22 28.12 -9.28
N HIS A 233 -57.28 27.02 -10.01
CA HIS A 233 -58.41 26.71 -10.89
C HIS A 233 -59.67 26.41 -10.04
N ALA A 234 -60.80 26.98 -10.45
CA ALA A 234 -62.10 26.80 -9.81
C ALA A 234 -62.72 25.42 -10.10
N ASP A 235 -63.47 24.94 -9.11
CA ASP A 235 -64.12 23.64 -8.96
C ASP A 235 -64.83 23.09 -10.19
N ILE A 236 -64.65 21.79 -10.47
CA ILE A 236 -65.73 20.94 -11.02
C ILE A 236 -65.70 19.58 -10.31
N ASN A 237 -66.57 19.44 -9.31
CA ASN A 237 -67.07 18.16 -8.80
C ASN A 237 -68.20 17.67 -9.72
N GLY A 238 -68.07 16.46 -10.28
CA GLY A 238 -69.13 15.79 -11.02
C GLY A 238 -68.88 14.28 -11.16
N ASN A 239 -69.68 13.48 -10.44
CA ASN A 239 -69.67 12.02 -10.42
C ASN A 239 -70.06 11.40 -11.79
N PRO A 240 -69.66 10.16 -12.12
CA PRO A 240 -69.55 9.65 -13.49
C PRO A 240 -70.87 9.08 -14.01
N LYS A 241 -71.15 9.26 -15.31
CA LYS A 241 -72.12 8.45 -16.07
C LYS A 241 -71.87 8.59 -17.57
N GLY A 242 -71.55 7.47 -18.22
CA GLY A 242 -72.05 7.18 -19.56
C GLY A 242 -71.03 7.03 -20.69
N ILE A 243 -71.05 5.81 -21.26
CA ILE A 243 -71.15 5.55 -22.71
C ILE A 243 -69.81 5.42 -23.49
N ASP A 244 -69.54 4.16 -23.84
CA ASP A 244 -68.96 3.59 -25.06
C ASP A 244 -67.55 4.00 -25.55
N GLY A 245 -66.69 2.99 -25.73
CA GLY A 245 -65.51 3.08 -26.60
C GLY A 245 -65.90 3.14 -28.09
N PRO A 246 -64.97 2.99 -29.08
CA PRO A 246 -63.57 2.58 -28.97
C PRO A 246 -62.57 3.44 -29.78
N GLY A 247 -61.26 3.20 -29.60
CA GLY A 247 -60.30 3.33 -30.69
C GLY A 247 -59.05 4.17 -30.44
N GLY A 248 -57.89 3.51 -30.52
CA GLY A 248 -56.86 3.93 -31.47
C GLY A 248 -55.67 4.75 -30.97
N LYS A 249 -54.54 4.04 -30.85
CA LYS A 249 -53.17 4.43 -31.21
C LYS A 249 -52.46 5.55 -30.43
N GLY A 250 -51.42 5.12 -29.72
CA GLY A 250 -50.04 5.37 -30.15
C GLY A 250 -49.25 6.41 -29.36
N GLY A 251 -48.01 6.04 -29.02
CA GLY A 251 -46.90 6.99 -28.98
C GLY A 251 -46.14 7.13 -27.66
N ASP A 252 -45.05 6.37 -27.59
CA ASP A 252 -43.83 6.48 -26.79
C ASP A 252 -43.42 7.82 -26.15
N GLY A 253 -42.71 7.65 -25.01
CA GLY A 253 -41.63 8.53 -24.57
C GLY A 253 -41.99 9.44 -23.39
N THR A 254 -41.13 9.79 -22.43
CA THR A 254 -39.70 9.57 -22.18
C THR A 254 -39.43 10.19 -20.79
N HIS A 255 -38.89 9.43 -19.82
CA HIS A 255 -38.14 9.83 -18.60
C HIS A 255 -38.76 10.90 -17.64
N THR A 256 -38.35 11.16 -16.40
CA THR A 256 -37.24 10.77 -15.49
C THR A 256 -37.77 10.77 -14.04
N SER A 257 -37.13 9.96 -13.21
CA SER A 257 -37.19 9.92 -11.74
C SER A 257 -36.59 11.15 -11.06
N GLY A 258 -37.00 11.45 -9.82
CA GLY A 258 -36.24 12.34 -8.93
C GLY A 258 -36.75 12.31 -7.49
N ALA A 259 -35.83 12.14 -6.54
CA ALA A 259 -36.02 11.68 -5.16
C ALA A 259 -35.61 12.71 -4.08
N LYS A 260 -35.79 12.31 -2.80
CA LYS A 260 -35.04 12.62 -1.55
C LYS A 260 -35.50 13.73 -0.57
N ASP A 261 -35.71 13.28 0.67
CA ASP A 261 -35.16 13.65 2.02
C ASP A 261 -34.96 15.14 2.41
N GLY A 262 -35.57 15.63 3.52
CA GLY A 262 -35.02 15.76 4.91
C GLY A 262 -34.97 17.26 5.33
N PRO A 263 -34.75 17.77 6.60
CA PRO A 263 -34.04 17.18 7.78
C PRO A 263 -34.48 17.55 9.27
N ASP A 264 -33.98 16.78 10.27
CA ASP A 264 -33.48 16.99 11.69
C ASP A 264 -34.08 17.97 12.76
N THR A 265 -34.71 17.53 13.91
CA THR A 265 -34.31 17.11 15.32
C THR A 265 -34.11 18.22 16.41
N PRO A 266 -34.22 18.02 17.78
CA PRO A 266 -34.44 16.80 18.63
C PRO A 266 -35.41 16.97 19.87
N PRO A 267 -35.66 15.91 20.69
CA PRO A 267 -35.83 16.11 22.16
C PRO A 267 -35.27 14.99 23.10
N LYS A 268 -35.31 15.25 24.43
CA LYS A 268 -34.79 14.46 25.59
C LYS A 268 -35.86 13.60 26.33
N THR A 269 -35.39 12.48 26.93
CA THR A 269 -35.77 11.78 28.22
C THR A 269 -37.20 11.18 28.38
N ASP A 270 -37.51 9.96 28.88
CA ASP A 270 -36.86 8.87 29.68
C ASP A 270 -37.52 7.47 29.33
N PRO A 271 -37.46 6.39 30.17
CA PRO A 271 -36.66 5.15 30.03
C PRO A 271 -37.49 3.86 29.70
N PRO A 272 -36.86 2.67 29.50
CA PRO A 272 -37.57 1.47 29.03
C PRO A 272 -38.12 0.58 30.18
N PRO A 273 -39.14 -0.27 29.92
CA PRO A 273 -39.62 -1.25 30.89
C PRO A 273 -38.75 -2.52 30.90
N THR A 274 -38.65 -3.12 32.09
CA THR A 274 -37.97 -4.39 32.37
C THR A 274 -38.96 -5.56 32.43
N SER A 275 -38.58 -6.74 31.92
CA SER A 275 -39.10 -8.06 32.33
C SER A 275 -38.21 -9.17 31.76
N LYS A 276 -37.37 -9.81 32.57
CA LYS A 276 -37.55 -11.09 33.29
C LYS A 276 -37.42 -12.36 32.43
N GLY A 277 -36.24 -13.00 32.58
CA GLY A 277 -35.92 -14.43 32.81
C GLY A 277 -36.56 -15.55 31.98
N PRO A 278 -35.78 -16.55 31.52
CA PRO A 278 -36.30 -17.84 31.12
C PRO A 278 -36.15 -18.88 32.23
N ASP A 279 -37.21 -19.61 32.52
CA ASP A 279 -37.18 -20.90 33.22
C ASP A 279 -37.96 -21.93 32.39
N ASP A 280 -37.53 -23.18 32.55
CA ASP A 280 -38.19 -24.46 32.27
C ASP A 280 -38.21 -25.05 30.83
N THR A 281 -37.25 -25.98 30.64
CA THR A 281 -37.34 -27.36 30.13
C THR A 281 -38.29 -27.73 28.96
N PRO A 282 -37.82 -28.63 28.07
CA PRO A 282 -38.70 -29.67 27.54
C PRO A 282 -38.19 -31.11 27.75
N LYS A 283 -39.15 -31.96 28.08
CA LYS A 283 -39.10 -33.42 28.26
C LYS A 283 -38.77 -34.17 26.96
N GLY A 284 -38.22 -35.37 27.14
CA GLY A 284 -37.78 -36.32 26.12
C GLY A 284 -38.86 -36.91 25.20
N GLY A 285 -38.34 -37.61 24.18
CA GLY A 285 -38.99 -38.15 22.96
C GLY A 285 -39.97 -39.33 23.18
N PRO A 286 -39.99 -40.40 22.34
CA PRO A 286 -39.04 -40.79 21.26
C PRO A 286 -39.69 -41.38 19.96
N ASP A 287 -38.83 -41.88 19.06
CA ASP A 287 -39.03 -42.98 18.08
C ASP A 287 -39.93 -42.76 16.84
N ALA A 288 -39.71 -43.29 15.62
CA ALA A 288 -38.71 -44.09 14.89
C ALA A 288 -39.25 -44.18 13.40
N PRO A 289 -38.62 -44.83 12.38
CA PRO A 289 -38.52 -44.32 10.99
C PRO A 289 -39.27 -45.18 9.92
N PRO A 290 -38.77 -45.41 8.68
CA PRO A 290 -39.16 -44.80 7.39
C PRO A 290 -39.85 -45.81 6.41
N PRO A 291 -40.14 -45.41 5.15
CA PRO A 291 -39.50 -46.08 3.99
C PRO A 291 -39.22 -45.08 2.82
N GLY A 292 -38.39 -45.27 1.80
CA GLY A 292 -37.88 -46.45 1.11
C GLY A 292 -38.03 -46.27 -0.41
N THR A 293 -36.96 -45.82 -1.07
CA THR A 293 -36.45 -46.07 -2.45
C THR A 293 -37.35 -46.27 -3.70
N ARG A 294 -37.01 -45.51 -4.78
CA ARG A 294 -36.92 -45.82 -6.25
C ARG A 294 -36.84 -44.47 -6.99
N GLY A 295 -36.09 -44.17 -8.06
CA GLY A 295 -35.40 -44.84 -9.17
C GLY A 295 -35.52 -43.86 -10.37
N GLY A 296 -34.42 -43.48 -11.06
CA GLY A 296 -34.29 -42.33 -12.01
C GLY A 296 -35.04 -42.44 -13.36
N PRO A 297 -34.60 -41.80 -14.49
CA PRO A 297 -33.52 -40.81 -14.74
C PRO A 297 -33.95 -39.56 -15.60
N ASP A 298 -32.97 -38.71 -15.92
CA ASP A 298 -32.87 -37.70 -17.01
C ASP A 298 -33.67 -36.37 -16.97
N GLY A 299 -32.95 -35.24 -17.19
CA GLY A 299 -33.56 -33.98 -17.63
C GLY A 299 -32.83 -32.69 -17.23
N ASN A 300 -32.05 -32.13 -18.14
CA ASN A 300 -31.29 -30.88 -18.06
C ASN A 300 -32.22 -29.64 -18.15
N SER A 301 -32.15 -28.66 -17.22
CA SER A 301 -32.21 -27.18 -17.50
C SER A 301 -32.31 -26.27 -16.23
N THR A 302 -31.32 -25.38 -16.08
CA THR A 302 -31.39 -23.93 -15.75
C THR A 302 -32.17 -23.36 -14.54
N THR A 303 -31.41 -22.96 -13.49
CA THR A 303 -31.47 -21.74 -12.60
C THR A 303 -32.77 -21.32 -11.88
N PRO A 304 -32.68 -20.50 -10.79
CA PRO A 304 -31.91 -20.63 -9.56
C PRO A 304 -32.86 -20.55 -8.32
N SER A 305 -32.53 -21.20 -7.20
CA SER A 305 -33.24 -20.92 -5.94
C SER A 305 -32.26 -20.86 -4.79
N GLY A 306 -32.29 -19.73 -4.09
CA GLY A 306 -31.41 -19.39 -2.99
C GLY A 306 -31.55 -20.37 -1.84
N ALA A 307 -30.44 -21.04 -1.55
CA ALA A 307 -30.18 -21.60 -0.23
C ALA A 307 -29.21 -20.65 0.49
N PRO A 308 -29.38 -20.40 1.80
CA PRO A 308 -28.45 -19.57 2.55
C PRO A 308 -27.08 -20.25 2.53
N LYS A 309 -26.08 -19.57 1.97
CA LYS A 309 -24.69 -20.06 2.00
C LYS A 309 -24.29 -20.20 3.47
N GLY A 310 -24.05 -21.43 3.92
CA GLY A 310 -23.30 -21.66 5.14
C GLY A 310 -21.94 -20.97 5.03
N LYS A 311 -21.40 -20.48 6.16
CA LYS A 311 -20.05 -19.91 6.19
C LYS A 311 -19.07 -20.90 5.53
N PRO A 312 -18.20 -20.46 4.61
CA PRO A 312 -17.14 -21.31 4.09
C PRO A 312 -16.35 -21.92 5.25
N LYS A 313 -15.95 -23.19 5.12
CA LYS A 313 -14.96 -23.75 6.04
C LYS A 313 -13.65 -22.98 5.88
N ASP A 314 -12.84 -22.86 6.92
CA ASP A 314 -11.71 -21.92 6.97
C ASP A 314 -10.72 -22.01 5.77
N GLY A 315 -10.54 -23.20 5.18
CA GLY A 315 -9.69 -23.41 3.98
C GLY A 315 -10.38 -23.18 2.62
N GLN A 316 -11.64 -22.73 2.62
CA GLN A 316 -12.44 -22.35 1.44
C GLN A 316 -12.80 -20.87 1.45
N ASP A 317 -12.45 -20.14 2.52
CA ASP A 317 -12.68 -18.72 2.64
C ASP A 317 -11.60 -17.95 1.87
N PRO A 318 -11.94 -17.26 0.75
CA PRO A 318 -10.96 -16.55 -0.05
C PRO A 318 -10.13 -15.54 0.76
N ALA A 319 -10.75 -14.94 1.80
CA ALA A 319 -10.11 -13.99 2.72
C ALA A 319 -8.90 -14.58 3.47
N LYS A 320 -8.97 -15.88 3.80
CA LYS A 320 -7.97 -16.62 4.57
C LYS A 320 -6.93 -17.33 3.71
N THR A 321 -7.10 -17.29 2.39
CA THR A 321 -6.21 -17.95 1.43
C THR A 321 -5.38 -16.98 0.59
N LYS A 322 -5.56 -15.66 0.75
CA LYS A 322 -4.80 -14.63 0.03
C LYS A 322 -3.54 -14.25 0.78
N GLU A 323 -2.46 -14.06 0.02
CA GLU A 323 -1.22 -13.51 0.56
C GLU A 323 -1.44 -12.05 1.01
N PRO A 324 -0.71 -11.57 2.03
CA PRO A 324 -0.83 -10.19 2.49
C PRO A 324 -0.55 -9.14 1.41
N ASP A 325 0.41 -9.39 0.52
CA ASP A 325 0.79 -8.50 -0.58
C ASP A 325 -0.25 -8.47 -1.73
N GLU A 326 -1.08 -9.50 -1.86
CA GLU A 326 -2.22 -9.53 -2.78
C GLU A 326 -3.47 -8.81 -2.24
N LYS A 327 -3.48 -8.44 -0.95
CA LYS A 327 -4.62 -7.74 -0.33
C LYS A 327 -4.55 -6.25 -0.61
N VAL A 328 -5.58 -5.73 -1.27
CA VAL A 328 -5.74 -4.29 -1.44
C VAL A 328 -6.12 -3.70 -0.09
N CYS A 329 -5.23 -2.91 0.48
CA CYS A 329 -5.43 -2.30 1.79
C CYS A 329 -5.62 -0.79 1.67
N GLU A 330 -6.48 -0.25 2.53
CA GLU A 330 -6.61 1.19 2.78
C GLU A 330 -6.35 1.44 4.25
N PHE A 331 -5.91 2.66 4.59
CA PHE A 331 -5.47 3.02 5.94
C PHE A 331 -4.28 2.15 6.42
N ASP A 332 -3.90 2.21 7.70
CA ASP A 332 -2.76 1.47 8.27
C ASP A 332 -3.19 0.04 8.67
N PRO A 333 -2.81 -1.01 7.94
CA PRO A 333 -3.54 -1.48 6.75
C PRO A 333 -4.83 -2.26 7.07
N ILE A 334 -5.92 -1.87 6.41
CA ILE A 334 -7.22 -2.57 6.44
C ILE A 334 -7.52 -3.13 5.05
N ASP A 335 -7.68 -4.44 4.93
CA ASP A 335 -8.10 -5.08 3.69
C ASP A 335 -9.51 -4.63 3.31
N VAL A 336 -9.66 -3.99 2.14
CA VAL A 336 -10.95 -3.41 1.74
C VAL A 336 -12.00 -4.46 1.41
N ALA A 337 -11.60 -5.70 1.10
CA ALA A 337 -12.54 -6.78 0.77
C ALA A 337 -13.20 -7.37 2.04
N THR A 338 -12.42 -7.52 3.10
CA THR A 338 -12.81 -8.26 4.31
C THR A 338 -13.07 -7.33 5.50
N GLY A 339 -12.41 -6.18 5.52
CA GLY A 339 -12.32 -5.30 6.67
C GLY A 339 -11.37 -5.79 7.76
N ASP A 340 -10.52 -6.76 7.46
CA ASP A 340 -9.50 -7.19 8.39
C ASP A 340 -8.43 -6.13 8.57
N VAL A 341 -8.02 -5.89 9.82
CA VAL A 341 -6.80 -5.14 10.13
C VAL A 341 -5.62 -6.09 10.01
N LEU A 342 -4.65 -5.70 9.19
CA LEU A 342 -3.37 -6.36 9.01
C LEU A 342 -2.31 -5.54 9.71
N PHE A 343 -1.42 -6.20 10.45
CA PHE A 343 -0.34 -5.49 11.11
C PHE A 343 0.90 -6.38 11.16
N THR A 344 1.93 -5.98 10.42
CA THR A 344 3.19 -6.70 10.30
C THR A 344 4.29 -5.97 11.05
N GLU A 345 5.01 -6.70 11.89
CA GLU A 345 6.20 -6.18 12.56
C GLU A 345 7.40 -7.07 12.31
N VAL A 346 8.49 -6.43 11.86
CA VAL A 346 9.78 -7.08 11.65
C VAL A 346 10.70 -6.67 12.79
N ASP A 347 11.05 -7.61 13.67
CA ASP A 347 11.87 -7.37 14.85
C ASP A 347 13.35 -7.66 14.60
N LEU A 348 13.68 -8.45 13.57
CA LEU A 348 15.06 -8.75 13.21
C LEU A 348 15.23 -9.08 11.72
N VAL A 349 16.16 -8.37 11.08
CA VAL A 349 16.56 -8.60 9.68
C VAL A 349 18.07 -8.84 9.60
N VAL A 350 18.47 -9.79 8.76
CA VAL A 350 19.84 -10.00 8.28
C VAL A 350 19.87 -9.92 6.76
N PRO A 351 21.03 -9.65 6.12
CA PRO A 351 21.12 -9.71 4.67
C PRO A 351 20.85 -11.12 4.14
N GLY A 352 20.01 -11.24 3.11
CA GLY A 352 19.62 -12.52 2.52
C GLY A 352 18.18 -12.50 1.99
N ALA A 353 17.80 -13.44 1.13
CA ALA A 353 16.41 -13.61 0.68
C ALA A 353 15.53 -14.20 1.79
N LEU A 354 16.12 -14.95 2.73
CA LEU A 354 15.50 -15.39 3.99
C LEU A 354 15.92 -14.50 5.18
N GLY A 355 16.18 -13.22 4.91
CA GLY A 355 16.77 -12.28 5.84
C GLY A 355 15.86 -11.80 6.97
N GLU A 356 14.55 -11.82 6.79
CA GLU A 356 13.58 -11.43 7.83
C GLU A 356 13.37 -12.55 8.85
N LEU A 357 14.29 -12.65 9.82
CA LEU A 357 14.35 -13.78 10.75
C LEU A 357 13.21 -13.79 11.78
N VAL A 358 12.70 -12.62 12.15
CA VAL A 358 11.63 -12.48 13.14
C VAL A 358 10.61 -11.48 12.64
N THR A 359 9.64 -11.99 11.88
CA THR A 359 8.47 -11.25 11.40
C THR A 359 7.21 -11.81 12.04
N ARG A 360 6.35 -10.91 12.52
CA ARG A 360 5.07 -11.22 13.16
C ARG A 360 3.95 -10.57 12.37
N ASN A 361 2.94 -11.35 12.02
CA ASN A 361 1.78 -10.91 11.25
C ASN A 361 0.51 -11.06 12.09
N HIS A 362 -0.19 -9.95 12.31
CA HIS A 362 -1.53 -9.91 12.87
C HIS A 362 -2.56 -9.83 11.75
N VAL A 363 -3.66 -10.58 11.92
CA VAL A 363 -4.88 -10.41 11.12
C VAL A 363 -6.08 -10.49 12.06
N SER A 364 -6.95 -9.47 12.04
CA SER A 364 -8.05 -9.37 13.02
C SER A 364 -9.03 -10.54 13.01
N SER A 365 -9.22 -11.25 11.90
CA SER A 365 -10.05 -12.47 11.82
C SER A 365 -9.30 -13.77 12.13
N TYR A 366 -7.97 -13.77 12.21
CA TYR A 366 -7.15 -14.97 12.34
C TYR A 366 -7.09 -15.46 13.79
N ARG A 367 -7.31 -16.76 14.04
CA ARG A 367 -7.31 -17.36 15.39
C ARG A 367 -6.45 -18.61 15.55
N ASP A 368 -5.65 -18.91 14.53
CA ASP A 368 -4.80 -20.10 14.48
C ASP A 368 -3.35 -19.85 14.94
N GLY A 369 -3.10 -18.68 15.55
CA GLY A 369 -1.81 -18.29 16.11
C GLY A 369 -1.47 -18.98 17.43
N ARG A 370 -0.18 -19.15 17.75
CA ARG A 370 0.27 -19.78 19.00
C ARG A 370 1.24 -18.88 19.76
N TRP A 371 2.44 -18.69 19.24
CA TRP A 371 3.58 -18.23 20.05
C TRP A 371 3.52 -16.75 20.41
N PHE A 372 2.98 -15.91 19.51
CA PHE A 372 2.71 -14.49 19.75
C PHE A 372 1.24 -14.19 20.06
N GLY A 373 0.45 -15.23 20.33
CA GLY A 373 -0.96 -15.13 20.67
C GLY A 373 -1.90 -15.54 19.52
N PRO A 374 -3.20 -15.69 19.81
CA PRO A 374 -4.17 -16.30 18.89
C PRO A 374 -4.32 -15.59 17.54
N SER A 375 -4.22 -14.25 17.52
CA SER A 375 -4.39 -13.42 16.32
C SER A 375 -3.09 -13.04 15.63
N TRP A 376 -1.97 -13.61 16.08
CA TRP A 376 -0.65 -13.38 15.53
C TRP A 376 -0.04 -14.68 15.03
N THR A 377 0.71 -14.62 13.93
CA THR A 377 1.47 -15.74 13.42
C THR A 377 2.87 -15.27 13.00
N ALA A 378 3.82 -16.18 13.05
CA ALA A 378 5.20 -15.97 12.69
C ALA A 378 5.79 -17.30 12.19
N LEU A 379 7.04 -17.28 11.72
CA LEU A 379 7.74 -18.48 11.25
C LEU A 379 7.65 -19.68 12.23
N PRO A 380 7.78 -19.50 13.57
CA PRO A 380 7.62 -20.61 14.51
C PRO A 380 6.21 -21.21 14.64
N ASP A 381 5.18 -20.51 14.15
CA ASP A 381 3.78 -20.98 14.14
C ASP A 381 3.44 -21.85 12.91
N GLU A 382 4.32 -21.86 11.90
CA GLU A 382 4.10 -22.64 10.68
C GLU A 382 4.00 -24.13 10.93
N ARG A 383 2.94 -24.73 10.39
CA ARG A 383 2.60 -26.13 10.61
C ARG A 383 1.66 -26.70 9.55
N LEU A 384 1.66 -28.02 9.47
CA LEU A 384 0.64 -28.80 8.77
C LEU A 384 -0.22 -29.55 9.79
N THR A 385 -1.53 -29.56 9.57
CA THR A 385 -2.46 -30.44 10.29
C THR A 385 -3.13 -31.42 9.34
N LEU A 386 -3.24 -32.67 9.76
CA LEU A 386 -3.85 -33.75 8.97
C LEU A 386 -5.24 -34.05 9.51
N ASP A 387 -6.25 -33.95 8.66
CA ASP A 387 -7.64 -34.19 9.07
C ASP A 387 -8.47 -34.72 7.91
N ALA A 388 -9.15 -35.84 8.12
CA ALA A 388 -10.11 -36.42 7.18
C ALA A 388 -9.59 -36.56 5.72
N GLY A 389 -8.32 -36.90 5.53
CA GLY A 389 -7.71 -37.05 4.20
C GLY A 389 -7.33 -35.73 3.51
N LEU A 390 -7.32 -34.63 4.26
CA LEU A 390 -6.84 -33.33 3.84
C LEU A 390 -5.65 -32.91 4.72
N VAL A 391 -4.80 -32.07 4.15
CA VAL A 391 -3.70 -31.40 4.85
C VAL A 391 -3.99 -29.91 4.86
N ARG A 392 -3.97 -29.27 6.03
CA ARG A 392 -4.07 -27.81 6.16
C ARG A 392 -2.72 -27.22 6.55
N TYR A 393 -2.26 -26.26 5.77
CA TYR A 393 -1.05 -25.50 6.02
C TYR A 393 -1.40 -24.14 6.63
N HIS A 394 -0.88 -23.87 7.83
CA HIS A 394 -0.97 -22.58 8.47
C HIS A 394 0.37 -21.86 8.26
N SER A 395 0.37 -20.76 7.50
CA SER A 395 1.60 -20.02 7.15
C SER A 395 1.95 -18.93 8.16
N ALA A 396 3.19 -18.43 8.11
CA ALA A 396 3.62 -17.25 8.86
C ALA A 396 2.90 -15.96 8.42
N ASP A 397 2.24 -15.97 7.25
CA ASP A 397 1.54 -14.84 6.65
C ASP A 397 0.02 -14.90 6.86
N ALA A 398 -0.41 -15.67 7.86
CA ALA A 398 -1.80 -15.86 8.28
C ALA A 398 -2.71 -16.51 7.21
N MET A 399 -2.12 -17.21 6.24
CA MET A 399 -2.88 -18.03 5.30
C MET A 399 -3.17 -19.41 5.87
N VAL A 400 -4.35 -19.94 5.56
CA VAL A 400 -4.70 -21.34 5.80
C VAL A 400 -5.04 -22.02 4.48
N LEU A 401 -4.05 -22.73 3.92
CA LEU A 401 -4.20 -23.42 2.64
C LEU A 401 -4.59 -24.88 2.85
N THR A 402 -5.50 -25.41 2.04
CA THR A 402 -5.94 -26.81 2.11
C THR A 402 -5.46 -27.57 0.88
N PHE A 403 -4.95 -28.78 1.13
CA PHE A 403 -4.44 -29.70 0.14
C PHE A 403 -5.16 -31.05 0.29
N PRO A 404 -5.45 -31.76 -0.81
CA PRO A 404 -5.65 -33.21 -0.76
C PRO A 404 -4.45 -33.90 -0.10
N LEU A 405 -4.62 -35.07 0.49
CA LEU A 405 -3.47 -35.89 0.89
C LEU A 405 -2.70 -36.34 -0.37
N PRO A 406 -1.38 -36.08 -0.49
CA PRO A 406 -0.60 -36.53 -1.63
C PRO A 406 -0.49 -38.06 -1.65
N GLY A 407 -0.61 -38.64 -2.84
CA GLY A 407 -0.29 -40.05 -3.06
C GLY A 407 1.24 -40.29 -3.05
N PRO A 408 1.70 -41.54 -2.92
CA PRO A 408 3.13 -41.86 -2.95
C PRO A 408 3.82 -41.31 -4.21
N GLY A 409 4.83 -40.45 -4.02
CA GLY A 409 5.60 -39.84 -5.12
C GLY A 409 4.84 -38.81 -5.97
N ALA A 410 3.64 -38.41 -5.56
CA ALA A 410 2.84 -37.38 -6.23
C ALA A 410 2.83 -36.07 -5.44
N ALA A 411 2.84 -34.95 -6.16
CA ALA A 411 2.52 -33.64 -5.59
C ALA A 411 1.04 -33.34 -5.77
N THR A 412 0.48 -32.54 -4.86
CA THR A 412 -0.88 -32.02 -4.95
C THR A 412 -0.88 -30.51 -4.74
N ALA A 413 -1.81 -29.82 -5.38
CA ALA A 413 -1.88 -28.36 -5.33
C ALA A 413 -2.80 -27.89 -4.21
N SER A 414 -2.56 -26.65 -3.74
CA SER A 414 -3.53 -25.92 -2.93
C SER A 414 -4.86 -25.83 -3.66
N GLN A 415 -5.97 -26.08 -2.96
CA GLN A 415 -7.31 -26.05 -3.56
C GLN A 415 -7.79 -24.63 -3.88
N HIS A 416 -7.34 -23.66 -3.09
CA HIS A 416 -7.68 -22.24 -3.16
C HIS A 416 -6.46 -21.39 -2.77
N GLY A 417 -6.48 -20.10 -3.12
CA GLY A 417 -5.37 -19.19 -2.86
C GLY A 417 -4.23 -19.33 -3.88
N PRO A 418 -3.01 -18.87 -3.52
CA PRO A 418 -1.84 -18.96 -4.38
C PRO A 418 -1.45 -20.42 -4.63
N LEU A 419 -0.82 -20.68 -5.78
CA LEU A 419 -0.34 -22.02 -6.10
C LEU A 419 0.76 -22.41 -5.12
N ARG A 420 0.51 -23.49 -4.39
CA ARG A 420 1.47 -24.21 -3.58
C ARG A 420 1.41 -25.68 -3.94
N LEU A 421 2.55 -26.34 -3.89
CA LEU A 421 2.64 -27.78 -4.12
C LEU A 421 3.01 -28.47 -2.82
N LEU A 422 2.23 -29.46 -2.42
CA LEU A 422 2.50 -30.33 -1.29
C LEU A 422 2.93 -31.69 -1.79
N HIS A 423 4.05 -32.20 -1.30
CA HIS A 423 4.49 -33.57 -1.55
C HIS A 423 5.00 -34.23 -0.27
N ALA A 424 4.88 -35.56 -0.20
CA ALA A 424 5.42 -36.35 0.90
C ALA A 424 6.89 -36.73 0.60
N ASP A 425 7.75 -36.64 1.62
CA ASP A 425 9.16 -37.05 1.57
C ASP A 425 9.50 -37.87 2.81
N GLY A 426 9.34 -39.19 2.71
CA GLY A 426 9.42 -40.09 3.87
C GLY A 426 8.27 -39.81 4.85
N ASP A 427 8.60 -39.54 6.10
CA ASP A 427 7.65 -39.14 7.15
C ASP A 427 7.42 -37.61 7.18
N ASP A 428 8.19 -36.85 6.39
CA ASP A 428 8.07 -35.40 6.27
C ASP A 428 7.12 -35.02 5.14
N TYR A 429 6.68 -33.77 5.18
CA TYR A 429 5.97 -33.12 4.08
C TYR A 429 6.71 -31.86 3.68
N VAL A 430 6.73 -31.58 2.38
CA VAL A 430 7.34 -30.39 1.82
C VAL A 430 6.30 -29.58 1.07
N VAL A 431 6.17 -28.31 1.44
CA VAL A 431 5.38 -27.31 0.73
C VAL A 431 6.33 -26.46 -0.12
N THR A 432 6.11 -26.46 -1.43
CA THR A 432 6.88 -25.63 -2.37
C THR A 432 6.04 -24.44 -2.82
N ASP A 433 6.68 -23.27 -2.87
CA ASP A 433 6.23 -22.05 -3.53
C ASP A 433 7.00 -21.90 -4.85
N PRO A 434 6.43 -22.34 -5.99
CA PRO A 434 7.09 -22.22 -7.28
C PRO A 434 7.31 -20.77 -7.71
N GLY A 435 6.51 -19.82 -7.21
CA GLY A 435 6.60 -18.41 -7.57
C GLY A 435 7.81 -17.72 -6.96
N ARG A 436 8.16 -18.09 -5.71
CA ARG A 436 9.33 -17.56 -4.99
C ARG A 436 10.56 -18.46 -5.03
N GLY A 437 10.46 -19.67 -5.62
CA GLY A 437 11.55 -20.64 -5.60
C GLY A 437 11.92 -21.06 -4.17
N GLN A 438 10.91 -21.27 -3.31
CA GLN A 438 11.11 -21.64 -1.91
C GLN A 438 10.46 -22.99 -1.59
N ALA A 439 11.10 -23.78 -0.72
CA ALA A 439 10.58 -25.02 -0.18
C ALA A 439 10.61 -25.00 1.34
N ARG A 440 9.55 -25.52 1.96
CA ARG A 440 9.35 -25.56 3.42
C ARG A 440 9.14 -27.00 3.84
N ARG A 441 10.00 -27.51 4.73
CA ARG A 441 9.98 -28.88 5.22
C ARG A 441 9.33 -28.96 6.60
N PHE A 442 8.37 -29.86 6.75
CA PHE A 442 7.61 -30.09 7.97
C PHE A 442 7.81 -31.52 8.44
N SER A 443 8.11 -31.69 9.73
CA SER A 443 8.32 -33.01 10.33
C SER A 443 7.30 -33.30 11.42
N PRO A 444 6.95 -34.58 11.65
CA PRO A 444 5.99 -34.97 12.68
C PRO A 444 6.37 -34.46 14.08
N SER A 445 5.38 -33.92 14.80
CA SER A 445 5.55 -33.45 16.19
C SER A 445 4.47 -33.97 17.14
N GLY A 446 3.52 -34.77 16.65
CA GLY A 446 2.43 -35.35 17.43
C GLY A 446 1.44 -36.08 16.53
N ASP A 447 0.28 -36.44 17.08
CA ASP A 447 -0.79 -37.07 16.31
C ASP A 447 -1.39 -36.04 15.34
N ASN A 448 -1.25 -36.30 14.04
CA ASN A 448 -1.80 -35.46 12.96
C ASN A 448 -1.25 -34.03 12.86
N GLU A 449 -0.07 -33.75 13.42
CA GLU A 449 0.59 -32.44 13.31
C GLU A 449 2.06 -32.57 12.89
N LEU A 450 2.45 -31.73 11.93
CA LEU A 450 3.83 -31.54 11.52
C LEU A 450 4.23 -30.07 11.70
N LEU A 451 5.40 -29.82 12.28
CA LEU A 451 5.92 -28.48 12.52
C LEU A 451 7.03 -28.16 11.53
N LEU A 452 7.14 -26.88 11.18
CA LEU A 452 8.22 -26.39 10.32
C LEU A 452 9.59 -26.73 10.92
N ARG A 453 10.47 -27.27 10.08
CA ARG A 453 11.87 -27.58 10.36
C ARG A 453 12.84 -26.76 9.54
N GLU A 454 12.55 -26.58 8.26
CA GLU A 454 13.47 -25.89 7.34
C GLU A 454 12.69 -25.06 6.32
N VAL A 455 13.22 -23.88 5.98
CA VAL A 455 12.89 -23.14 4.76
C VAL A 455 14.15 -23.07 3.90
N ARG A 456 14.05 -23.33 2.60
CA ARG A 456 15.18 -23.31 1.68
C ARG A 456 14.80 -22.63 0.36
N THR A 457 15.71 -21.82 -0.18
CA THR A 457 15.57 -21.23 -1.52
C THR A 457 16.23 -22.11 -2.59
N GLU A 458 15.86 -21.93 -3.86
CA GLU A 458 16.52 -22.61 -4.99
C GLU A 458 18.03 -22.32 -5.06
N ASP A 459 18.46 -21.12 -4.62
CA ASP A 459 19.87 -20.71 -4.56
C ASP A 459 20.65 -21.35 -3.39
N GLY A 460 19.97 -22.13 -2.53
CA GLY A 460 20.58 -22.88 -1.44
C GLY A 460 20.70 -22.11 -0.11
N GLU A 461 20.12 -20.91 0.00
CA GLU A 461 19.96 -20.24 1.29
C GLU A 461 18.93 -20.99 2.14
N PHE A 462 19.15 -21.08 3.46
CA PHE A 462 18.25 -21.84 4.33
C PHE A 462 18.08 -21.22 5.72
N LEU A 463 16.95 -21.56 6.32
CA LEU A 463 16.60 -21.36 7.72
C LEU A 463 16.27 -22.72 8.34
N GLU A 464 16.89 -23.06 9.46
CA GLU A 464 16.57 -24.26 10.25
C GLU A 464 16.01 -23.87 11.61
N LEU A 465 14.87 -24.45 12.00
CA LEU A 465 14.19 -24.19 13.27
C LEU A 465 14.23 -25.42 14.19
N ASP A 466 15.07 -25.32 15.21
CA ASP A 466 15.14 -26.28 16.30
C ASP A 466 14.02 -26.06 17.30
N ARG A 467 13.49 -27.17 17.82
CA ARG A 467 12.39 -27.19 18.78
C ARG A 467 12.67 -28.18 19.90
N ASP A 468 12.11 -27.92 21.07
CA ASP A 468 12.16 -28.86 22.19
C ASP A 468 11.23 -30.08 21.96
N PRO A 469 11.27 -31.11 22.81
CA PRO A 469 10.38 -32.28 22.67
C PRO A 469 8.88 -31.97 22.80
N ALA A 470 8.50 -30.81 23.34
CA ALA A 470 7.12 -30.34 23.42
C ALA A 470 6.70 -29.48 22.20
N GLY A 471 7.61 -29.28 21.23
CA GLY A 471 7.37 -28.51 20.01
C GLY A 471 7.65 -27.02 20.13
N ALA A 472 8.12 -26.54 21.28
CA ALA A 472 8.44 -25.13 21.49
C ALA A 472 9.70 -24.72 20.72
N PRO A 473 9.70 -23.57 20.02
CA PRO A 473 10.87 -23.09 19.29
C PRO A 473 12.02 -22.80 20.26
N LEU A 474 13.23 -23.21 19.87
CA LEU A 474 14.44 -23.02 20.65
C LEU A 474 15.44 -22.13 19.92
N LEU A 475 15.77 -22.48 18.68
CA LEU A 475 16.84 -21.84 17.93
C LEU A 475 16.47 -21.79 16.44
N LEU A 476 16.54 -20.61 15.84
CA LEU A 476 16.53 -20.42 14.39
C LEU A 476 17.96 -20.18 13.91
N THR A 477 18.41 -20.98 12.94
CA THR A 477 19.74 -20.84 12.32
C THR A 477 19.57 -20.44 10.86
N HIS A 478 20.20 -19.34 10.47
CA HIS A 478 20.29 -18.90 9.08
C HIS A 478 21.60 -19.38 8.45
N SER A 479 21.59 -19.75 7.18
CA SER A 479 22.77 -20.27 6.45
C SER A 479 23.96 -19.29 6.43
N ALA A 480 23.70 -17.98 6.54
CA ALA A 480 24.74 -16.95 6.72
C ALA A 480 25.40 -16.93 8.12
N GLY A 481 25.01 -17.84 9.02
CA GLY A 481 25.59 -18.02 10.35
C GLY A 481 24.85 -17.31 11.50
N ALA A 482 23.77 -16.58 11.22
CA ALA A 482 22.96 -15.96 12.27
C ALA A 482 22.22 -17.03 13.09
N ARG A 483 22.21 -16.89 14.42
CA ARG A 483 21.64 -17.85 15.36
C ARG A 483 20.73 -17.13 16.35
N ILE A 484 19.42 -17.39 16.30
CA ILE A 484 18.41 -16.63 17.04
C ILE A 484 17.72 -17.56 18.05
N ALA A 485 17.96 -17.31 19.33
CA ALA A 485 17.34 -18.08 20.41
C ALA A 485 15.97 -17.52 20.78
N PHE A 486 15.01 -18.42 20.99
CA PHE A 486 13.68 -18.11 21.51
C PHE A 486 13.59 -18.54 22.97
N GLU A 487 13.21 -17.63 23.85
CA GLU A 487 12.83 -17.94 25.23
C GLU A 487 11.31 -18.08 25.29
N THR A 488 10.81 -19.26 25.67
CA THR A 488 9.38 -19.54 25.75
C THR A 488 8.93 -19.80 27.18
N ASP A 489 7.71 -19.37 27.51
CA ASP A 489 7.03 -19.65 28.78
C ASP A 489 5.52 -19.69 28.58
N GLY A 490 4.85 -20.68 29.19
CA GLY A 490 3.39 -20.83 29.12
C GLY A 490 2.82 -20.91 27.69
N GLY A 491 3.56 -21.49 26.74
CA GLY A 491 3.14 -21.56 25.34
C GLY A 491 3.22 -20.22 24.59
N ARG A 492 4.09 -19.31 25.04
CA ARG A 492 4.36 -18.01 24.39
C ARG A 492 5.85 -17.77 24.25
N ILE A 493 6.26 -17.07 23.20
CA ILE A 493 7.61 -16.50 23.12
C ILE A 493 7.64 -15.25 24.00
N ARG A 494 8.54 -15.22 24.99
CA ARG A 494 8.72 -14.10 25.93
C ARG A 494 9.94 -13.25 25.61
N ALA A 495 10.95 -13.81 24.96
CA ALA A 495 12.11 -13.06 24.50
C ALA A 495 12.76 -13.71 23.28
N VAL A 496 13.46 -12.88 22.53
CA VAL A 496 14.29 -13.26 21.38
C VAL A 496 15.69 -12.68 21.58
N ARG A 497 16.71 -13.50 21.31
CA ARG A 497 18.11 -13.09 21.37
C ARG A 497 18.88 -13.52 20.13
N ALA A 498 19.73 -12.65 19.62
CA ALA A 498 20.75 -13.02 18.65
C ALA A 498 21.98 -13.52 19.41
N LEU A 499 22.33 -14.79 19.21
CA LEU A 499 23.49 -15.41 19.83
C LEU A 499 24.76 -14.97 19.12
N SER A 500 25.77 -14.56 19.88
CA SER A 500 27.07 -14.20 19.32
C SER A 500 28.22 -14.69 20.20
N PRO A 501 29.41 -15.00 19.64
CA PRO A 501 30.59 -15.35 20.44
C PRO A 501 31.00 -14.25 21.44
N GLY A 502 30.72 -12.98 21.12
CA GLY A 502 31.02 -11.83 21.96
C GLY A 502 29.98 -11.57 23.06
N GLY A 503 28.94 -12.41 23.15
CA GLY A 503 27.81 -12.28 24.06
C GLY A 503 26.50 -12.11 23.31
N ASP A 504 25.42 -12.65 23.89
CA ASP A 504 24.10 -12.62 23.29
C ASP A 504 23.52 -11.20 23.30
N VAL A 505 22.93 -10.80 22.18
CA VAL A 505 22.29 -9.50 22.01
C VAL A 505 20.77 -9.68 22.19
N PRO A 506 20.13 -9.02 23.16
CA PRO A 506 18.68 -9.04 23.28
C PRO A 506 18.05 -8.30 22.08
N VAL A 507 17.15 -8.97 21.38
CA VAL A 507 16.42 -8.40 20.23
C VAL A 507 15.14 -7.74 20.74
N ALA A 508 14.26 -8.54 21.36
CA ALA A 508 12.98 -8.07 21.88
C ALA A 508 12.48 -8.97 23.02
N ARG A 509 11.61 -8.39 23.85
CA ARG A 509 10.82 -9.05 24.89
C ARG A 509 9.35 -8.77 24.68
N TYR A 510 8.51 -9.75 25.01
CA TYR A 510 7.08 -9.73 24.73
C TYR A 510 6.28 -10.03 25.99
N ASP A 511 5.34 -9.15 26.31
CA ASP A 511 4.37 -9.34 27.38
C ASP A 511 2.97 -9.52 26.81
N TYR A 512 2.16 -10.31 27.52
CA TYR A 512 0.84 -10.71 27.10
C TYR A 512 -0.18 -10.34 28.16
N ASP A 513 -1.41 -10.05 27.73
CA ASP A 513 -2.53 -9.83 28.64
C ASP A 513 -3.01 -11.16 29.29
N ALA A 514 -4.02 -11.07 30.15
CA ALA A 514 -4.59 -12.22 30.84
C ALA A 514 -5.28 -13.22 29.89
N HIS A 515 -5.61 -12.80 28.67
CA HIS A 515 -6.22 -13.62 27.62
C HIS A 515 -5.16 -14.23 26.68
N GLY A 516 -3.89 -13.88 26.87
CA GLY A 516 -2.78 -14.37 26.08
C GLY A 516 -2.61 -13.67 24.73
N HIS A 517 -3.19 -12.47 24.56
CA HIS A 517 -2.91 -11.57 23.43
C HIS A 517 -1.63 -10.79 23.68
N LEU A 518 -0.85 -10.55 22.63
CA LEU A 518 0.38 -9.76 22.74
C LEU A 518 0.04 -8.32 23.15
N ALA A 519 0.47 -7.90 24.32
CA ALA A 519 0.14 -6.57 24.86
C ALA A 519 1.28 -5.57 24.73
N GLN A 520 2.53 -6.05 24.73
CA GLN A 520 3.70 -5.18 24.78
C GLN A 520 4.91 -5.80 24.08
N ARG A 521 5.66 -4.97 23.35
CA ARG A 521 7.02 -5.28 22.88
C ARG A 521 8.03 -4.29 23.47
N THR A 522 9.07 -4.82 24.09
CA THR A 522 10.24 -4.04 24.55
C THR A 522 11.48 -4.47 23.78
N ASN A 523 12.22 -3.54 23.19
CA ASN A 523 13.50 -3.79 22.51
C ASN A 523 14.58 -2.88 23.13
N SER A 524 15.61 -2.51 22.36
CA SER A 524 16.67 -1.60 22.82
C SER A 524 16.19 -0.16 23.09
N THR A 525 14.97 0.20 22.70
CA THR A 525 14.38 1.52 22.97
C THR A 525 13.85 1.64 24.41
N PRO A 526 13.89 2.84 25.01
CA PRO A 526 13.57 3.03 26.43
C PRO A 526 12.08 2.94 26.78
N ARG A 527 11.18 3.02 25.80
CA ARG A 527 9.72 2.88 26.00
C ARG A 527 9.24 1.67 25.22
N PRO A 528 8.33 0.84 25.73
CA PRO A 528 7.78 -0.26 24.97
C PRO A 528 6.71 0.20 23.96
N ALA A 529 6.55 -0.55 22.88
CA ALA A 529 5.36 -0.49 22.04
C ALA A 529 4.22 -1.25 22.72
N ARG A 530 2.99 -0.78 22.58
CA ARG A 530 1.78 -1.33 23.22
C ARG A 530 0.73 -1.66 22.18
N TYR A 531 -0.01 -2.74 22.43
CA TYR A 531 -1.06 -3.23 21.55
C TYR A 531 -2.32 -3.51 22.37
N ASP A 532 -3.41 -2.85 22.02
CA ASP A 532 -4.68 -2.98 22.73
C ASP A 532 -5.60 -3.92 21.96
N HIS A 533 -6.28 -4.82 22.67
CA HIS A 533 -7.13 -5.84 22.07
C HIS A 533 -8.54 -5.76 22.65
N ASP A 534 -9.53 -6.14 21.85
CA ASP A 534 -10.86 -6.45 22.38
C ASP A 534 -10.96 -7.89 22.92
N ALA A 535 -12.16 -8.25 23.41
CA ALA A 535 -12.42 -9.57 23.98
C ALA A 535 -12.24 -10.71 22.97
N GLU A 536 -12.43 -10.42 21.68
CA GLU A 536 -12.22 -11.38 20.61
C GLU A 536 -10.75 -11.50 20.20
N GLY A 537 -9.85 -10.63 20.68
CA GLY A 537 -8.42 -10.64 20.34
C GLY A 537 -8.06 -9.88 19.07
N ARG A 538 -8.95 -9.00 18.58
CA ARG A 538 -8.67 -8.09 17.46
C ARG A 538 -7.88 -6.89 17.98
N LEU A 539 -6.89 -6.42 17.22
CA LEU A 539 -6.16 -5.19 17.56
C LEU A 539 -7.10 -3.99 17.45
N THR A 540 -7.36 -3.30 18.56
CA THR A 540 -8.17 -2.06 18.63
C THR A 540 -7.30 -0.81 18.64
N GLY A 541 -5.99 -0.97 18.78
CA GLY A 541 -5.04 0.10 18.59
C GLY A 541 -3.63 -0.28 19.00
N TRP A 542 -2.70 0.59 18.62
CA TRP A 542 -1.31 0.47 19.00
C TRP A 542 -0.76 1.81 19.47
N THR A 543 0.33 1.77 20.23
CA THR A 543 1.14 2.94 20.59
C THR A 543 2.60 2.58 20.40
N ASP A 544 3.32 3.36 19.60
CA ASP A 544 4.72 3.12 19.30
C ASP A 544 5.66 3.57 20.43
N HIS A 545 6.96 3.37 20.24
CA HIS A 545 8.01 3.75 21.19
C HIS A 545 8.13 5.28 21.38
N ASN A 546 7.67 6.07 20.42
CA ASN A 546 7.68 7.54 20.44
C ASN A 546 6.42 8.12 21.12
N GLY A 547 5.39 7.29 21.32
CA GLY A 547 4.10 7.68 21.87
C GLY A 547 3.06 8.07 20.81
N ALA A 548 3.36 7.89 19.53
CA ALA A 548 2.35 7.97 18.48
C ALA A 548 1.38 6.79 18.63
N TRP A 549 0.09 7.02 18.35
CA TRP A 549 -0.94 6.02 18.55
C TRP A 549 -1.94 6.02 17.41
N TYR A 550 -2.56 4.86 17.21
CA TYR A 550 -3.61 4.65 16.20
C TYR A 550 -4.68 3.70 16.75
N ARG A 551 -5.93 3.86 16.30
CA ARG A 551 -7.08 3.05 16.79
C ARG A 551 -7.91 2.51 15.65
N TYR A 552 -8.49 1.35 15.90
CA TYR A 552 -9.41 0.64 15.02
C TYR A 552 -10.74 0.41 15.72
N VAL A 553 -11.84 0.58 14.99
CA VAL A 553 -13.20 0.34 15.48
C VAL A 553 -13.90 -0.63 14.56
N TYR A 554 -14.44 -1.70 15.15
CA TYR A 554 -15.06 -2.81 14.43
C TYR A 554 -16.58 -2.77 14.53
N ASP A 555 -17.25 -3.30 13.51
CA ASP A 555 -18.66 -3.65 13.58
C ASP A 555 -18.89 -5.03 14.23
N ASP A 556 -20.16 -5.42 14.42
CA ASP A 556 -20.53 -6.70 15.02
C ASP A 556 -20.11 -7.93 14.18
N ALA A 557 -19.84 -7.73 12.88
CA ALA A 557 -19.30 -8.76 12.00
C ALA A 557 -17.77 -8.88 12.11
N GLY A 558 -17.12 -7.97 12.84
CA GLY A 558 -15.68 -7.91 13.05
C GLY A 558 -14.88 -7.27 11.95
N ARG A 559 -15.52 -6.43 11.13
CA ARG A 559 -14.86 -5.64 10.09
C ARG A 559 -14.52 -4.26 10.63
N CYS A 560 -13.34 -3.75 10.32
CA CYS A 560 -12.94 -2.41 10.74
C CYS A 560 -13.73 -1.35 9.96
N VAL A 561 -14.57 -0.59 10.63
CA VAL A 561 -15.42 0.44 10.00
C VAL A 561 -14.87 1.85 10.16
N ARG A 562 -13.91 2.04 11.06
CA ARG A 562 -13.34 3.36 11.35
C ARG A 562 -11.95 3.26 11.95
N THR A 563 -11.07 4.16 11.51
CA THR A 563 -9.78 4.41 12.13
C THR A 563 -9.76 5.76 12.82
N VAL A 564 -8.91 5.91 13.84
CA VAL A 564 -8.71 7.17 14.55
C VAL A 564 -7.23 7.41 14.78
N GLY A 565 -6.73 8.56 14.34
CA GLY A 565 -5.40 9.04 14.66
C GLY A 565 -5.42 10.31 15.50
N ASP A 566 -4.23 10.81 15.83
CA ASP A 566 -4.09 11.99 16.68
C ASP A 566 -4.68 13.24 16.00
N GLN A 567 -5.43 14.03 16.76
CA GLN A 567 -6.11 15.26 16.29
C GLN A 567 -6.98 15.08 15.02
N GLY A 568 -7.45 13.86 14.73
CA GLY A 568 -8.23 13.55 13.52
C GLY A 568 -7.38 13.37 12.25
N TYR A 569 -6.05 13.46 12.37
CA TYR A 569 -5.16 13.07 11.29
C TYR A 569 -5.23 11.55 11.11
N LEU A 570 -5.23 11.09 9.86
CA LEU A 570 -5.35 9.67 9.50
C LEU A 570 -6.67 9.00 9.94
N ASP A 571 -7.67 9.78 10.36
CA ASP A 571 -9.03 9.27 10.50
C ASP A 571 -9.54 8.73 9.16
N GLY A 572 -10.30 7.65 9.24
CA GLY A 572 -10.82 6.97 8.07
C GLY A 572 -12.12 6.27 8.41
N SER A 573 -12.99 6.10 7.42
CA SER A 573 -14.20 5.29 7.56
C SER A 573 -14.37 4.33 6.38
N LEU A 574 -14.91 3.16 6.68
CA LEU A 574 -15.19 2.11 5.71
C LEU A 574 -16.67 1.75 5.80
N ALA A 575 -17.35 1.83 4.65
CA ALA A 575 -18.74 1.43 4.50
C ALA A 575 -18.80 0.21 3.58
N TYR A 576 -19.28 -0.90 4.14
CA TYR A 576 -19.37 -2.18 3.45
C TYR A 576 -20.78 -2.43 2.92
N ALA A 577 -20.86 -2.78 1.64
CA ALA A 577 -22.05 -3.30 0.97
C ALA A 577 -21.72 -4.64 0.30
N GLU A 578 -22.73 -5.39 -0.15
CA GLU A 578 -22.50 -6.66 -0.84
C GLU A 578 -21.65 -6.44 -2.11
N GLY A 579 -20.47 -7.09 -2.15
CA GLY A 579 -19.53 -6.98 -3.27
C GLY A 579 -18.92 -5.59 -3.48
N ARG A 580 -19.04 -4.67 -2.51
CA ARG A 580 -18.54 -3.30 -2.65
C ARG A 580 -18.13 -2.69 -1.31
N THR A 581 -16.96 -2.04 -1.28
CA THR A 581 -16.48 -1.25 -0.14
C THR A 581 -16.28 0.19 -0.55
N THR A 582 -16.67 1.11 0.32
CA THR A 582 -16.40 2.53 0.18
C THR A 582 -15.49 2.97 1.31
N THR A 583 -14.37 3.59 0.98
CA THR A 583 -13.50 4.22 1.98
C THR A 583 -13.63 5.74 1.91
N THR A 584 -13.46 6.41 3.04
CA THR A 584 -13.42 7.88 3.12
C THR A 584 -12.31 8.30 4.06
N ASP A 585 -11.35 9.08 3.56
CA ASP A 585 -10.20 9.58 4.32
C ASP A 585 -10.56 10.78 5.22
N SER A 586 -9.61 11.24 6.02
CA SER A 586 -9.79 12.37 6.94
C SER A 586 -10.05 13.71 6.25
N LEU A 587 -9.79 13.81 4.94
CA LEU A 587 -10.08 14.97 4.11
C LEU A 587 -11.46 14.88 3.43
N GLY A 588 -12.17 13.76 3.62
CA GLY A 588 -13.46 13.49 3.01
C GLY A 588 -13.37 12.96 1.58
N HIS A 589 -12.18 12.60 1.09
CA HIS A 589 -12.04 11.96 -0.22
C HIS A 589 -12.52 10.52 -0.15
N ARG A 590 -13.25 10.12 -1.18
CA ARG A 590 -13.90 8.81 -1.25
C ARG A 590 -13.26 7.93 -2.31
N LYS A 591 -12.99 6.66 -2.00
CA LYS A 591 -12.72 5.62 -2.99
C LYS A 591 -13.79 4.53 -2.93
N VAL A 592 -13.99 3.83 -4.04
CA VAL A 592 -14.95 2.72 -4.12
C VAL A 592 -14.26 1.51 -4.74
N PHE A 593 -14.37 0.37 -4.07
CA PHE A 593 -13.84 -0.91 -4.50
C PHE A 593 -14.99 -1.88 -4.75
N GLU A 594 -14.96 -2.58 -5.87
CA GLU A 594 -15.91 -3.64 -6.22
C GLU A 594 -15.19 -4.97 -6.37
N PHE A 595 -15.83 -6.06 -5.95
CA PHE A 595 -15.19 -7.37 -5.82
C PHE A 595 -15.90 -8.47 -6.60
N ASP A 596 -15.13 -9.47 -7.04
CA ASP A 596 -15.68 -10.75 -7.48
C ASP A 596 -16.02 -11.66 -6.28
N ALA A 597 -16.52 -12.87 -6.56
CA ALA A 597 -16.89 -13.85 -5.54
C ALA A 597 -15.69 -14.42 -4.75
N ALA A 598 -14.47 -14.26 -5.26
CA ALA A 598 -13.22 -14.63 -4.59
C ALA A 598 -12.59 -13.45 -3.82
N GLY A 599 -13.28 -12.30 -3.76
CA GLY A 599 -12.80 -11.10 -3.08
C GLY A 599 -11.68 -10.38 -3.82
N ASN A 600 -11.49 -10.62 -5.12
CA ASN A 600 -10.55 -9.86 -5.94
C ASN A 600 -11.17 -8.53 -6.36
N VAL A 601 -10.40 -7.44 -6.31
CA VAL A 601 -10.86 -6.12 -6.75
C VAL A 601 -11.02 -6.13 -8.26
N VAL A 602 -12.25 -6.04 -8.76
CA VAL A 602 -12.57 -5.97 -10.19
C VAL A 602 -12.74 -4.53 -10.68
N ALA A 603 -13.02 -3.59 -9.78
CA ALA A 603 -13.01 -2.17 -10.06
C ALA A 603 -12.57 -1.36 -8.85
N GLU A 604 -11.70 -0.38 -9.07
CA GLU A 604 -11.34 0.67 -8.12
C GLU A 604 -11.73 2.02 -8.75
N THR A 605 -12.57 2.78 -8.07
CA THR A 605 -12.87 4.17 -8.39
C THR A 605 -12.12 5.08 -7.43
N ASP A 606 -11.21 5.88 -7.96
CA ASP A 606 -10.41 6.81 -7.19
C ASP A 606 -11.22 8.05 -6.73
N LYS A 607 -10.57 8.92 -5.96
CA LYS A 607 -11.18 10.15 -5.43
C LYS A 607 -11.60 11.18 -6.48
N LEU A 608 -11.08 11.08 -7.70
CA LEU A 608 -11.43 11.94 -8.84
C LEU A 608 -12.50 11.31 -9.74
N GLY A 609 -12.92 10.08 -9.45
CA GLY A 609 -13.89 9.32 -10.24
C GLY A 609 -13.24 8.49 -11.36
N GLY A 610 -11.91 8.44 -11.44
CA GLY A 610 -11.19 7.57 -12.37
C GLY A 610 -11.40 6.10 -12.01
N VAL A 611 -11.74 5.26 -12.98
CA VAL A 611 -12.04 3.84 -12.74
C VAL A 611 -10.95 2.95 -13.33
N THR A 612 -10.24 2.23 -12.47
CA THR A 612 -9.38 1.11 -12.87
C THR A 612 -10.17 -0.18 -12.80
N ARG A 613 -10.07 -1.03 -13.82
CA ARG A 613 -10.71 -2.36 -13.84
C ARG A 613 -9.67 -3.46 -13.93
N SER A 614 -9.92 -4.57 -13.25
CA SER A 614 -9.02 -5.73 -13.23
C SER A 614 -9.79 -7.01 -13.57
N GLU A 615 -9.17 -7.86 -14.37
CA GLU A 615 -9.69 -9.18 -14.77
C GLU A 615 -8.83 -10.25 -14.11
N TRP A 616 -9.44 -11.19 -13.40
CA TRP A 616 -8.75 -12.22 -12.63
C TRP A 616 -9.04 -13.62 -13.16
N GLY A 617 -8.02 -14.48 -13.13
CA GLY A 617 -8.07 -15.89 -13.50
C GLY A 617 -8.05 -16.83 -12.28
N PRO A 618 -7.98 -18.15 -12.51
CA PRO A 618 -7.86 -19.13 -11.43
C PRO A 618 -6.62 -18.88 -10.55
N HIS A 619 -6.73 -19.20 -9.25
CA HIS A 619 -5.69 -18.99 -8.24
C HIS A 619 -5.28 -17.50 -8.08
N ASN A 620 -6.26 -16.58 -8.15
CA ASN A 620 -6.08 -15.13 -7.97
C ASN A 620 -5.03 -14.49 -8.91
N ARG A 621 -4.86 -15.03 -10.11
CA ARG A 621 -3.91 -14.48 -11.09
C ARG A 621 -4.52 -13.29 -11.83
N LEU A 622 -3.89 -12.12 -11.77
CA LEU A 622 -4.33 -10.94 -12.53
C LEU A 622 -4.07 -11.16 -14.03
N LEU A 623 -5.10 -11.23 -14.86
CA LEU A 623 -4.98 -11.47 -16.31
C LEU A 623 -4.90 -10.17 -17.12
N ALA A 624 -5.63 -9.15 -16.70
CA ALA A 624 -5.59 -7.85 -17.34
C ALA A 624 -5.96 -6.72 -16.39
N ARG A 625 -5.45 -5.52 -16.68
CA ARG A 625 -5.79 -4.28 -15.99
C ARG A 625 -6.08 -3.19 -17.02
N THR A 626 -7.21 -2.51 -16.86
CA THR A 626 -7.60 -1.36 -17.66
C THR A 626 -7.58 -0.12 -16.79
N ASP A 627 -6.82 0.89 -17.18
CA ASP A 627 -6.70 2.14 -16.43
C ASP A 627 -7.87 3.10 -16.68
N PRO A 628 -7.96 4.24 -15.96
CA PRO A 628 -9.04 5.22 -16.13
C PRO A 628 -9.16 5.83 -17.52
N LEU A 629 -8.11 5.75 -18.35
CA LEU A 629 -8.11 6.24 -19.74
C LEU A 629 -8.55 5.15 -20.73
N GLY A 630 -8.92 3.96 -20.25
CA GLY A 630 -9.32 2.83 -21.08
C GLY A 630 -8.15 2.07 -21.69
N ARG A 631 -6.90 2.32 -21.25
CA ARG A 631 -5.72 1.61 -21.75
C ARG A 631 -5.60 0.28 -21.02
N ARG A 632 -5.53 -0.83 -21.77
CA ARG A 632 -5.51 -2.20 -21.25
C ARG A 632 -4.11 -2.81 -21.31
N THR A 633 -3.64 -3.32 -20.18
CA THR A 633 -2.40 -4.09 -20.03
C THR A 633 -2.79 -5.54 -19.71
N GLU A 634 -2.16 -6.51 -20.36
CA GLU A 634 -2.39 -7.94 -20.12
C GLU A 634 -1.16 -8.60 -19.51
N PHE A 635 -1.39 -9.61 -18.68
CA PHE A 635 -0.37 -10.34 -17.94
C PHE A 635 -0.44 -11.82 -18.34
N GLU A 636 0.69 -12.35 -18.82
CA GLU A 636 0.80 -13.73 -19.28
C GLU A 636 1.59 -14.54 -18.25
N HIS A 637 0.92 -15.53 -17.63
CA HIS A 637 1.53 -16.46 -16.67
C HIS A 637 1.79 -17.82 -17.32
N ASP A 638 2.79 -18.55 -16.82
CA ASP A 638 2.99 -19.95 -17.16
C ASP A 638 2.08 -20.90 -16.33
N ASP A 639 2.22 -22.20 -16.56
CA ASP A 639 1.46 -23.24 -15.87
C ASP A 639 1.76 -23.29 -14.36
N ALA A 640 2.93 -22.82 -13.93
CA ALA A 640 3.31 -22.67 -12.53
C ALA A 640 2.78 -21.35 -11.92
N GLY A 641 2.05 -20.54 -12.69
CA GLY A 641 1.48 -19.27 -12.22
C GLY A 641 2.49 -18.13 -12.16
N ILE A 642 3.70 -18.31 -12.70
CA ILE A 642 4.76 -17.30 -12.72
C ILE A 642 4.50 -16.34 -13.87
N LEU A 643 4.56 -15.03 -13.62
CA LEU A 643 4.43 -14.01 -14.67
C LEU A 643 5.63 -14.09 -15.64
N ARG A 644 5.33 -14.31 -16.93
CA ARG A 644 6.34 -14.45 -17.99
C ARG A 644 6.35 -13.29 -18.97
N ALA A 645 5.22 -12.62 -19.18
CA ALA A 645 5.20 -11.45 -20.03
C ALA A 645 4.12 -10.45 -19.63
N VAL A 646 4.37 -9.20 -19.99
CA VAL A 646 3.40 -8.10 -19.91
C VAL A 646 3.17 -7.55 -21.30
N ARG A 647 1.91 -7.53 -21.75
CA ARG A 647 1.50 -6.87 -23.00
C ARG A 647 0.96 -5.50 -22.66
N ARG A 648 1.67 -4.47 -23.13
CA ARG A 648 1.32 -3.06 -22.92
C ARG A 648 0.14 -2.62 -23.81
N PRO A 649 -0.49 -1.48 -23.49
CA PRO A 649 -1.60 -0.95 -24.30
C PRO A 649 -1.24 -0.61 -25.75
N ASP A 650 0.04 -0.35 -26.04
CA ASP A 650 0.54 -0.10 -27.40
C ASP A 650 0.79 -1.40 -28.20
N GLY A 651 0.51 -2.57 -27.61
CA GLY A 651 0.75 -3.90 -28.19
C GLY A 651 2.16 -4.45 -27.96
N THR A 652 3.08 -3.66 -27.40
CA THR A 652 4.45 -4.09 -27.09
C THR A 652 4.42 -5.18 -26.03
N ARG A 653 5.16 -6.28 -26.26
CA ARG A 653 5.30 -7.38 -25.32
C ARG A 653 6.64 -7.31 -24.61
N VAL A 654 6.60 -7.18 -23.29
CA VAL A 654 7.76 -7.23 -22.39
C VAL A 654 7.86 -8.65 -21.84
N LEU A 655 8.94 -9.35 -22.14
CA LEU A 655 9.27 -10.64 -21.58
C LEU A 655 10.03 -10.46 -20.26
N LEU A 656 9.65 -11.22 -19.24
CA LEU A 656 10.41 -11.33 -18.00
C LEU A 656 11.30 -12.58 -18.12
N THR A 657 12.60 -12.37 -18.29
CA THR A 657 13.57 -13.46 -18.53
C THR A 657 14.10 -14.04 -17.23
N GLU A 658 14.19 -13.24 -16.17
CA GLU A 658 14.57 -13.66 -14.82
C GLU A 658 13.81 -12.80 -13.81
N ARG A 659 13.31 -13.41 -12.73
CA ARG A 659 12.69 -12.69 -11.61
C ARG A 659 13.04 -13.42 -10.32
N THR A 660 13.73 -12.72 -9.43
CA THR A 660 14.08 -13.16 -8.08
C THR A 660 13.70 -12.05 -7.10
N GLU A 661 13.79 -12.32 -5.79
CA GLU A 661 13.60 -11.30 -4.74
C GLU A 661 14.61 -10.15 -4.83
N THR A 662 15.73 -10.33 -5.56
CA THR A 662 16.83 -9.36 -5.62
C THR A 662 17.13 -8.87 -7.03
N SER A 663 16.47 -9.41 -8.06
CA SER A 663 16.69 -8.99 -9.44
C SER A 663 15.50 -9.26 -10.35
N LEU A 664 15.31 -8.40 -11.35
CA LEU A 664 14.35 -8.59 -12.44
C LEU A 664 15.05 -8.30 -13.76
N GLU A 665 15.06 -9.25 -14.68
CA GLU A 665 15.53 -9.06 -16.04
C GLU A 665 14.37 -9.10 -17.02
N ILE A 666 14.38 -8.15 -17.95
CA ILE A 666 13.37 -8.04 -18.99
C ILE A 666 13.98 -7.98 -20.38
N GLU A 667 13.19 -8.40 -21.36
CA GLU A 667 13.48 -8.29 -22.78
C GLU A 667 12.27 -7.68 -23.52
N VAL A 668 12.52 -6.72 -24.42
CA VAL A 668 11.50 -6.05 -25.22
C VAL A 668 11.90 -6.09 -26.70
N ALA A 669 11.08 -6.73 -27.53
CA ALA A 669 11.26 -6.71 -28.97
C ALA A 669 10.59 -5.46 -29.57
N ALA A 670 11.36 -4.60 -30.23
CA ALA A 670 10.86 -3.36 -30.84
C ALA A 670 11.63 -2.99 -32.12
N ALA A 671 10.92 -2.54 -33.16
CA ALA A 671 11.49 -1.95 -34.38
C ALA A 671 12.65 -2.75 -35.05
N GLY A 672 12.58 -4.09 -35.02
CA GLY A 672 13.61 -4.96 -35.61
C GLY A 672 14.83 -5.23 -34.71
N GLY A 673 14.80 -4.80 -33.45
CA GLY A 673 15.83 -5.07 -32.44
C GLY A 673 15.24 -5.59 -31.13
N VAL A 674 16.13 -6.01 -30.24
CA VAL A 674 15.81 -6.52 -28.91
C VAL A 674 16.51 -5.66 -27.87
N PHE A 675 15.73 -5.09 -26.95
CA PHE A 675 16.23 -4.35 -25.80
C PHE A 675 16.18 -5.25 -24.56
N ARG A 676 17.23 -5.20 -23.72
CA ARG A 676 17.28 -5.91 -22.43
C ARG A 676 17.61 -4.96 -21.29
N ARG A 677 17.02 -5.19 -20.13
CA ARG A 677 17.31 -4.41 -18.91
C ARG A 677 17.26 -5.30 -17.68
N ARG A 678 18.20 -5.07 -16.77
CA ARG A 678 18.25 -5.67 -15.44
C ARG A 678 17.95 -4.61 -14.38
N TYR A 679 17.10 -4.96 -13.43
CA TYR A 679 16.77 -4.18 -12.25
C TYR A 679 17.37 -4.87 -11.02
N PRO A 680 18.21 -4.17 -10.22
CA PRO A 680 18.73 -4.70 -8.96
C PRO A 680 17.70 -4.51 -7.83
N ALA A 681 17.90 -5.20 -6.70
CA ALA A 681 17.04 -5.18 -5.51
C ALA A 681 16.56 -3.79 -5.08
N THR A 682 17.45 -2.78 -5.14
CA THR A 682 17.15 -1.41 -4.73
C THR A 682 16.20 -0.65 -5.67
N ALA A 683 15.89 -1.22 -6.83
CA ALA A 683 15.08 -0.60 -7.88
C ALA A 683 14.23 -1.65 -8.61
N LEU A 684 13.75 -2.68 -7.91
CA LEU A 684 12.86 -3.70 -8.49
C LEU A 684 11.47 -3.10 -8.72
N PRO A 685 11.01 -2.97 -9.98
CA PRO A 685 9.64 -2.55 -10.25
C PRO A 685 8.68 -3.72 -10.01
N ASP A 686 7.47 -3.43 -9.53
CA ASP A 686 6.38 -4.41 -9.55
C ASP A 686 5.83 -4.51 -10.98
N PRO A 687 5.99 -5.65 -11.66
CA PRO A 687 5.52 -5.80 -13.03
C PRO A 687 4.01 -5.68 -13.22
N TYR A 688 3.20 -5.73 -12.15
CA TYR A 688 1.75 -5.56 -12.21
C TYR A 688 1.28 -4.11 -12.12
N THR A 689 2.10 -3.22 -11.54
CA THR A 689 1.74 -1.81 -11.31
C THR A 689 2.67 -0.83 -12.01
N ASP A 690 3.95 -1.19 -12.14
CA ASP A 690 5.00 -0.29 -12.58
C ASP A 690 5.30 -0.45 -14.08
N PRO A 691 5.63 0.65 -14.77
CA PRO A 691 6.04 0.59 -16.16
C PRO A 691 7.41 -0.09 -16.31
N LEU A 692 7.42 -1.35 -16.72
CA LEU A 692 8.65 -2.08 -17.05
C LEU A 692 9.34 -1.46 -18.26
N GLY A 693 10.67 -1.40 -18.28
CA GLY A 693 11.47 -1.08 -19.47
C GLY A 693 11.35 0.34 -20.03
N VAL A 694 10.77 1.28 -19.28
CA VAL A 694 10.81 2.70 -19.62
C VAL A 694 12.12 3.28 -19.10
N ALA A 695 12.90 3.95 -19.94
CA ALA A 695 14.06 4.71 -19.47
C ALA A 695 13.55 5.72 -18.44
N GLU A 696 14.05 5.68 -17.21
CA GLU A 696 13.93 6.87 -16.37
C GLU A 696 14.62 7.98 -17.14
N ASP A 697 13.98 9.15 -17.26
CA ASP A 697 14.66 10.35 -17.75
C ASP A 697 15.88 10.57 -16.84
N GLN A 698 17.03 10.05 -17.26
CA GLN A 698 18.29 10.44 -16.66
C GLN A 698 18.44 11.91 -16.96
N ASP A 699 18.61 12.69 -15.90
CA ASP A 699 18.94 14.11 -15.92
C ASP A 699 19.67 14.48 -17.21
N ALA A 700 19.02 15.27 -18.05
CA ALA A 700 19.63 15.89 -19.22
C ALA A 700 20.63 16.98 -18.78
N GLU A 701 21.50 16.70 -17.82
CA GLU A 701 22.76 17.42 -17.62
C GLU A 701 23.78 16.90 -18.63
N ARG A 702 23.61 17.40 -19.86
CA ARG A 702 24.68 17.94 -20.71
C ARG A 702 26.08 17.38 -20.43
N ALA A 703 26.38 16.20 -20.96
CA ALA A 703 27.77 15.79 -21.18
C ALA A 703 28.47 16.86 -22.05
N PRO A 704 29.72 17.26 -21.74
CA PRO A 704 30.42 18.25 -22.54
C PRO A 704 30.69 17.68 -23.92
N ALA A 705 30.28 18.42 -24.94
CA ALA A 705 30.59 18.14 -26.32
C ALA A 705 32.10 18.25 -26.56
N THR A 706 32.71 17.16 -27.02
CA THR A 706 33.93 17.21 -27.82
C THR A 706 33.63 16.65 -29.20
N GLU A 707 33.50 17.60 -30.14
CA GLU A 707 33.78 17.63 -31.60
C GLU A 707 33.93 16.29 -32.35
N GLN A 708 33.39 16.02 -33.54
CA GLN A 708 32.73 16.75 -34.67
C GLN A 708 32.39 15.65 -35.74
N PRO A 709 31.83 15.88 -36.96
CA PRO A 709 30.90 16.90 -37.49
C PRO A 709 29.69 16.31 -38.31
N GLY A 710 28.60 17.09 -38.43
CA GLY A 710 27.69 17.06 -39.60
C GLY A 710 26.32 16.35 -39.46
N ALA A 711 25.30 17.09 -39.01
CA ALA A 711 23.87 16.75 -39.21
C ALA A 711 23.44 17.07 -40.67
N PRO A 712 22.38 16.46 -41.24
CA PRO A 712 21.01 16.81 -40.83
C PRO A 712 19.98 15.66 -40.81
N GLY A 713 19.08 15.74 -39.84
CA GLY A 713 17.81 15.02 -39.77
C GLY A 713 17.23 15.14 -38.36
N ASP A 714 16.61 16.28 -38.04
CA ASP A 714 15.99 16.51 -36.74
C ASP A 714 14.92 15.43 -36.43
N PRO A 715 14.96 14.80 -35.24
CA PRO A 715 13.90 13.92 -34.78
C PRO A 715 12.64 14.73 -34.42
N ASP A 716 11.46 14.09 -34.54
CA ASP A 716 10.21 14.73 -34.10
C ASP A 716 10.07 14.77 -32.57
N LEU A 717 8.97 15.38 -32.09
CA LEU A 717 8.65 15.52 -30.66
C LEU A 717 8.53 14.18 -29.90
N PHE A 718 8.65 13.04 -30.57
CA PHE A 718 8.67 11.70 -29.99
C PHE A 718 9.96 10.92 -30.31
N GLY A 719 11.02 11.61 -30.77
CA GLY A 719 12.34 11.00 -30.98
C GLY A 719 12.48 10.12 -32.23
N ARG A 720 11.55 10.19 -33.20
CA ARG A 720 11.61 9.33 -34.40
C ARG A 720 12.36 9.99 -35.55
N PRO A 721 13.20 9.27 -36.31
CA PRO A 721 13.80 9.80 -37.54
C PRO A 721 12.73 10.02 -38.62
N ARG A 722 12.67 11.22 -39.23
CA ARG A 722 11.68 11.55 -40.27
C ARG A 722 12.03 11.11 -41.70
N THR A 723 13.15 10.43 -41.91
CA THR A 723 13.47 9.83 -43.23
C THR A 723 14.09 8.46 -43.10
N VAL A 724 13.53 7.50 -43.85
CA VAL A 724 14.09 6.16 -44.07
C VAL A 724 14.98 6.25 -45.31
N ARG A 725 16.23 5.75 -45.24
CA ARG A 725 16.99 5.42 -46.44
C ARG A 725 16.58 4.03 -46.90
N ASP A 726 15.91 3.96 -48.05
CA ASP A 726 15.73 2.69 -48.75
C ASP A 726 17.08 2.14 -49.20
N GLY A 727 17.25 0.83 -49.01
CA GLY A 727 18.43 0.08 -49.42
C GLY A 727 18.53 -0.01 -50.95
N GLY A 728 19.06 1.03 -51.57
CA GLY A 728 19.42 1.04 -52.99
C GLY A 728 20.24 2.29 -53.28
N GLY A 729 21.56 2.16 -53.25
CA GLY A 729 22.48 3.29 -53.35
C GLY A 729 22.23 4.19 -54.56
N ARG A 730 21.75 5.41 -54.30
CA ARG A 730 22.27 6.68 -54.82
C ARG A 730 21.75 7.85 -53.99
#